data_AF-A0A821EQK8-F1
#
_entry.id   AF-A0A821EQK8-F1
#
_cell.length_a   1.000
_cell.length_b   1.000
_cell.length_c   1.000
_cell.angle_alpha   90.00
_cell.angle_beta   90.00
_cell.angle_gamma   90.00
#
_symmetry.space_group_name_H-M   'P 1'
#
loop_
_entity.id
_entity.type
_entity.pdbx_description
1 polymer ?
#
loop_
_entity_poly.entity_id
_entity_poly.type
_entity_poly.pdbx_seq_one_letter_code
_entity_poly.pdbx_strand_id
1 'polypeptide(L)'
;MVGLTNESPTFCFDRDELSTTDFNVDAFVVKYKREVGLEKLRDDLDLFLRVLKSSMVELINRDFADFLNLSTNLVGFDKSITTLKNPLTAMKTDLMKINETLSTQRQEIEEKIREQKAIRQRKQVIQSIIDVQKSIQQLNELDDAINLSKIDISEMIERAVVQFSFISIQLDKCGQNESHVESLKLVIENLRRVFEKRLTTAFINAYRESNMSLLADSLKGLASISLQTIAEQTFANEIVRPYMEKTVHNALVQSINISLAFDKTLDFIRTECKAMLYVVERINRECGSQFDFVVNSIFPELTRHLEQSSDMLFFVGDPDIFHERYTYWLKFLEQLQSILSKISEQNLKKSKTYLEFSSRWDLVVYYQIRFQEISNSIENIIVKQPFLLNEEKNSLFKTLITSTIFQSIDRCWQTNVFLEPLSHRFWKLTLQCIVRFRVWIETFNIKTTDTKFLLNLYVDLQTFSNEVNKFFHSIILGQRLTSIISLSPNITTELTNILNETLSSLTDQCRTNLKNLVIEQLIERCNETLHSIQEIPRMYRKTNREAPRKPSNSIIVICRHLKTFSNDYRNSPSIEDKYLMKFFSIKNLHLLNITSDIMNDIETDKNNNYWKYYSYDEIREKLLNKYRISQESFIVLYTKEKLMMVARFAWLLYWIGYKHIKILIGQIDPSLFIMNFSQVLNLPNLPLRPEVRLTCDQLSNEFLSQTTKFIDVRTYKEYSGEITGYSYIRRSGHIPNFQYDSLDGLYAQINGDITWNELENYLKIMSNTNTYDNNIKKIIYMCGTGWRASLAAIFAEELNLACTISVLDSGWFEWSEEYLK
;
A
#
# COMPACT_ATOMS: atom_id res chain seq x y z
N MET A 1 -108.31 -2.15 42.61
CA MET A 1 -108.54 -0.83 42.02
C MET A 1 -107.25 -0.07 42.16
N VAL A 2 -106.87 0.67 41.12
CA VAL A 2 -105.88 1.75 41.14
C VAL A 2 -104.42 1.31 41.11
N GLY A 3 -103.78 1.69 40.01
CA GLY A 3 -102.42 2.22 40.02
C GLY A 3 -101.32 1.18 39.97
N LEU A 4 -100.88 0.82 38.76
CA LEU A 4 -99.46 0.57 38.54
C LEU A 4 -98.73 1.88 38.83
N THR A 5 -98.38 2.12 40.09
CA THR A 5 -97.37 3.09 40.44
C THR A 5 -96.04 2.37 40.37
N ASN A 6 -95.38 2.55 39.23
CA ASN A 6 -93.94 2.47 39.11
C ASN A 6 -93.32 3.28 40.24
N GLU A 7 -92.84 2.60 41.27
CA GLU A 7 -91.85 3.09 42.22
C GLU A 7 -91.38 1.86 42.98
N SER A 8 -90.48 1.09 42.36
CA SER A 8 -89.70 0.11 43.12
C SER A 8 -89.05 0.87 44.29
N PRO A 9 -89.23 0.42 45.55
CA PRO A 9 -88.89 1.23 46.71
C PRO A 9 -87.44 1.69 46.62
N THR A 10 -87.25 3.01 46.61
CA THR A 10 -85.94 3.65 46.63
C THR A 10 -85.32 3.42 47.99
N PHE A 11 -84.38 2.48 48.04
CA PHE A 11 -83.58 2.22 49.24
C PHE A 11 -82.51 3.30 49.37
N CYS A 12 -82.05 3.55 50.60
CA CYS A 12 -80.92 4.46 50.84
C CYS A 12 -79.56 3.93 50.31
N PHE A 13 -79.53 2.74 49.72
CA PHE A 13 -78.37 2.13 49.07
C PHE A 13 -78.75 1.57 47.69
N ASP A 14 -77.74 1.36 46.85
CA ASP A 14 -77.92 0.71 45.54
C ASP A 14 -77.99 -0.82 45.71
N ARG A 15 -79.00 -1.46 45.10
CA ARG A 15 -79.27 -2.90 45.21
C ARG A 15 -78.19 -3.73 44.53
N ASP A 16 -77.60 -3.19 43.46
CA ASP A 16 -76.61 -3.89 42.67
C ASP A 16 -75.26 -3.99 43.42
N GLU A 17 -74.99 -3.08 44.36
CA GLU A 17 -73.79 -3.12 45.20
C GLU A 17 -73.75 -4.38 46.09
N LEU A 18 -74.92 -4.83 46.58
CA LEU A 18 -75.06 -6.09 47.36
C LEU A 18 -74.84 -7.37 46.52
N SER A 19 -74.92 -7.27 45.20
CA SER A 19 -74.83 -8.41 44.28
C SER A 19 -73.43 -8.57 43.66
N THR A 20 -72.49 -7.67 43.99
CA THR A 20 -71.11 -7.72 43.49
C THR A 20 -70.26 -8.78 44.19
N THR A 21 -69.38 -9.46 43.46
CA THR A 21 -68.57 -10.59 43.95
C THR A 21 -67.52 -10.19 45.01
N ASP A 22 -67.13 -8.91 45.06
CA ASP A 22 -66.14 -8.36 46.00
C ASP A 22 -66.77 -7.50 47.11
N PHE A 23 -68.06 -7.74 47.43
CA PHE A 23 -68.82 -6.97 48.40
C PHE A 23 -68.22 -7.05 49.82
N ASN A 24 -67.92 -5.90 50.42
CA ASN A 24 -67.41 -5.79 51.78
C ASN A 24 -68.39 -5.04 52.69
N VAL A 25 -68.90 -5.75 53.69
CA VAL A 25 -69.91 -5.26 54.65
C VAL A 25 -69.42 -4.04 55.42
N ASP A 26 -68.17 -4.04 55.89
CA ASP A 26 -67.61 -2.94 56.68
C ASP A 26 -67.45 -1.68 55.83
N ALA A 27 -66.95 -1.83 54.59
CA ALA A 27 -66.79 -0.71 53.66
C ALA A 27 -68.15 -0.11 53.26
N PHE A 28 -69.15 -0.97 53.02
CA PHE A 28 -70.52 -0.56 52.68
C PHE A 28 -71.19 0.19 53.84
N VAL A 29 -71.12 -0.34 55.06
CA VAL A 29 -71.70 0.32 56.24
C VAL A 29 -70.96 1.63 56.54
N VAL A 30 -69.63 1.70 56.40
CA VAL A 30 -68.87 2.94 56.59
C VAL A 30 -69.25 4.01 55.55
N LYS A 31 -69.43 3.62 54.28
CA LYS A 31 -69.83 4.50 53.18
C LYS A 31 -71.16 5.19 53.51
N TYR A 32 -72.18 4.42 53.87
CA TYR A 32 -73.52 4.95 54.09
C TYR A 32 -73.77 5.49 55.51
N LYS A 33 -72.97 5.10 56.51
CA LYS A 33 -73.01 5.70 57.88
C LYS A 33 -72.63 7.18 57.89
N ARG A 34 -71.86 7.66 56.91
CA ARG A 34 -71.50 9.09 56.79
C ARG A 34 -72.65 9.94 56.24
N GLU A 35 -73.59 9.34 55.51
CA GLU A 35 -74.68 10.06 54.81
C GLU A 35 -76.05 9.84 55.46
N VAL A 36 -76.28 8.70 56.14
CA VAL A 36 -77.58 8.34 56.75
C VAL A 36 -77.38 7.65 58.10
N GLY A 37 -78.32 7.84 59.04
CA GLY A 37 -78.32 7.13 60.32
C GLY A 37 -78.50 5.61 60.15
N LEU A 38 -77.75 4.82 60.94
CA LEU A 38 -77.70 3.35 60.87
C LEU A 38 -79.07 2.66 61.00
N GLU A 39 -80.02 3.25 61.74
CA GLU A 39 -81.38 2.72 61.87
C GLU A 39 -82.10 2.63 60.52
N LYS A 40 -81.99 3.68 59.69
CA LYS A 40 -82.69 3.72 58.40
C LYS A 40 -82.08 2.74 57.38
N LEU A 41 -80.75 2.56 57.43
CA LEU A 41 -80.06 1.56 56.60
C LEU A 41 -80.50 0.13 56.96
N ARG A 42 -80.65 -0.17 58.26
CA ARG A 42 -81.15 -1.47 58.72
C ARG A 42 -82.56 -1.74 58.21
N ASP A 43 -83.46 -0.78 58.38
CA ASP A 43 -84.87 -0.97 58.04
C ASP A 43 -85.08 -1.17 56.52
N ASP A 44 -84.33 -0.45 55.68
CA ASP A 44 -84.35 -0.63 54.22
C ASP A 44 -83.78 -2.00 53.79
N LEU A 45 -82.71 -2.47 54.46
CA LEU A 45 -82.15 -3.81 54.21
C LEU A 45 -83.14 -4.93 54.60
N ASP A 46 -83.86 -4.78 55.71
CA ASP A 46 -84.87 -5.75 56.15
C ASP A 46 -86.07 -5.79 55.21
N LEU A 47 -86.46 -4.65 54.65
CA LEU A 47 -87.50 -4.59 53.62
C LEU A 47 -87.04 -5.30 52.34
N PHE A 48 -85.79 -5.08 51.91
CA PHE A 48 -85.22 -5.74 50.75
C PHE A 48 -85.14 -7.27 50.93
N LEU A 49 -84.73 -7.76 52.10
CA LEU A 49 -84.68 -9.18 52.41
C LEU A 49 -86.07 -9.85 52.33
N ARG A 50 -87.12 -9.16 52.79
CA ARG A 50 -88.50 -9.66 52.69
C ARG A 50 -88.96 -9.80 51.24
N VAL A 51 -88.65 -8.83 50.40
CA VAL A 51 -88.96 -8.89 48.95
C VAL A 51 -88.26 -10.09 48.32
N LEU A 52 -86.96 -10.29 48.59
CA LEU A 52 -86.20 -11.42 48.05
C LEU A 52 -86.74 -12.78 48.50
N LYS A 53 -87.14 -12.94 49.77
CA LYS A 53 -87.72 -14.20 50.26
C LYS A 53 -89.02 -14.54 49.54
N SER A 54 -89.88 -13.55 49.25
CA SER A 54 -91.11 -13.78 48.50
C SER A 54 -90.81 -14.25 47.08
N SER A 55 -89.87 -13.60 46.38
CA SER A 55 -89.48 -13.98 45.02
C SER A 55 -88.83 -15.37 44.95
N MET A 56 -88.09 -15.79 45.98
CA MET A 56 -87.48 -17.13 46.01
C MET A 56 -88.54 -18.25 46.09
N VAL A 57 -89.61 -18.04 46.87
CA VAL A 57 -90.69 -19.04 47.01
C VAL A 57 -91.47 -19.20 45.69
N GLU A 58 -91.68 -18.10 44.94
CA GLU A 58 -92.30 -18.17 43.61
C GLU A 58 -91.43 -18.94 42.61
N LEU A 59 -90.11 -18.77 42.63
CA LEU A 59 -89.17 -19.47 41.76
C LEU A 59 -89.15 -20.98 42.02
N ILE A 60 -89.10 -21.40 43.29
CA ILE A 60 -89.07 -22.83 43.66
C ILE A 60 -90.38 -23.55 43.24
N ASN A 61 -91.52 -22.90 43.42
CA ASN A 61 -92.81 -23.50 43.06
C ASN A 61 -93.02 -23.62 41.55
N ARG A 62 -92.38 -22.76 40.74
CA ARG A 62 -92.47 -22.82 39.28
C ARG A 62 -91.70 -24.01 38.70
N ASP A 63 -90.50 -24.26 39.18
CA ASP A 63 -89.57 -25.20 38.53
C ASP A 63 -89.72 -26.66 39.05
N PHE A 64 -90.53 -26.90 40.10
CA PHE A 64 -90.81 -28.25 40.62
C PHE A 64 -91.69 -29.09 39.67
N ALA A 65 -92.58 -28.44 38.91
CA ALA A 65 -93.47 -29.12 37.94
C ALA A 65 -92.71 -29.63 36.71
N ASP A 66 -91.71 -28.88 36.24
CA ASP A 66 -90.93 -29.23 35.05
C ASP A 66 -90.00 -30.42 35.30
N PHE A 67 -89.47 -30.56 36.53
CA PHE A 67 -88.56 -31.67 36.88
C PHE A 67 -89.28 -33.03 36.89
N LEU A 68 -90.55 -33.07 37.32
CA LEU A 68 -91.35 -34.30 37.33
C LEU A 68 -91.69 -34.79 35.91
N ASN A 69 -91.98 -33.87 34.98
CA ASN A 69 -92.26 -34.19 33.58
C ASN A 69 -91.04 -34.70 32.80
N LEU A 70 -89.83 -34.23 33.12
CA LEU A 70 -88.61 -34.69 32.43
C LEU A 70 -88.26 -36.14 32.79
N SER A 71 -88.47 -36.54 34.04
CA SER A 71 -88.15 -37.90 34.52
C SER A 71 -89.00 -38.99 33.87
N THR A 72 -90.24 -38.66 33.48
CA THR A 72 -91.20 -39.60 32.87
C THR A 72 -90.98 -39.77 31.36
N ASN A 73 -90.47 -38.76 30.66
CA ASN A 73 -90.25 -38.80 29.20
C ASN A 73 -88.96 -39.50 28.75
N LEU A 74 -88.01 -39.75 29.65
CA LEU A 74 -86.73 -40.43 29.34
C LEU A 74 -86.81 -41.97 29.33
N VAL A 75 -87.91 -42.56 29.81
CA VAL A 75 -88.09 -44.02 29.84
C VAL A 75 -88.65 -44.51 28.49
N GLY A 76 -87.80 -45.12 27.66
CA GLY A 76 -88.17 -45.72 26.36
C GLY A 76 -87.38 -45.24 25.14
N PHE A 77 -86.53 -44.21 25.30
CA PHE A 77 -85.75 -43.60 24.21
C PHE A 77 -84.69 -44.55 23.60
N ASP A 78 -84.20 -45.53 24.36
CA ASP A 78 -83.23 -46.53 23.90
C ASP A 78 -83.75 -47.37 22.72
N LYS A 79 -85.05 -47.69 22.72
CA LYS A 79 -85.66 -48.44 21.60
C LYS A 79 -85.64 -47.62 20.32
N SER A 80 -85.95 -46.33 20.39
CA SER A 80 -85.92 -45.41 19.24
C SER A 80 -84.52 -45.24 18.67
N ILE A 81 -83.49 -45.16 19.53
CA ILE A 81 -82.08 -45.11 19.10
C ILE A 81 -81.71 -46.39 18.34
N THR A 82 -82.14 -47.56 18.83
CA THR A 82 -81.82 -48.84 18.19
C THR A 82 -82.51 -48.98 16.82
N THR A 83 -83.75 -48.52 16.69
CA THR A 83 -84.51 -48.52 15.43
C THR A 83 -83.88 -47.62 14.36
N LEU A 84 -83.19 -46.54 14.74
CA LEU A 84 -82.45 -45.67 13.81
C LEU A 84 -81.04 -46.20 13.48
N LYS A 85 -80.34 -46.75 14.47
CA LYS A 85 -78.93 -47.18 14.34
C LYS A 85 -78.75 -48.31 13.33
N ASN A 86 -79.64 -49.30 13.32
CA ASN A 86 -79.53 -50.47 12.45
C ASN A 86 -79.63 -50.13 10.94
N PRO A 87 -80.66 -49.40 10.46
CA PRO A 87 -80.75 -49.02 9.04
C PRO A 87 -79.63 -48.07 8.61
N LEU A 88 -79.18 -47.15 9.49
CA LEU A 88 -78.01 -46.31 9.20
C LEU A 88 -76.73 -47.13 9.03
N THR A 89 -76.56 -48.18 9.84
CA THR A 89 -75.41 -49.08 9.73
C THR A 89 -75.49 -49.90 8.43
N ALA A 90 -76.68 -50.40 8.07
CA ALA A 90 -76.91 -51.11 6.81
C ALA A 90 -76.61 -50.21 5.59
N MET A 91 -77.15 -48.99 5.58
CA MET A 91 -76.91 -48.00 4.52
C MET A 91 -75.42 -47.62 4.40
N LYS A 92 -74.70 -47.54 5.53
CA LYS A 92 -73.24 -47.35 5.53
C LYS A 92 -72.51 -48.50 4.83
N THR A 93 -72.88 -49.75 5.12
CA THR A 93 -72.30 -50.92 4.44
C THR A 93 -72.61 -50.94 2.94
N ASP A 94 -73.82 -50.58 2.52
CA ASP A 94 -74.19 -50.54 1.10
C ASP A 94 -73.43 -49.41 0.37
N LEU A 95 -73.26 -48.25 0.99
CA LEU A 95 -72.41 -47.18 0.46
C LEU A 95 -70.95 -47.61 0.32
N MET A 96 -70.42 -48.40 1.26
CA MET A 96 -69.06 -48.95 1.15
C MET A 96 -68.93 -49.90 -0.04
N LYS A 97 -69.90 -50.82 -0.25
CA LYS A 97 -69.90 -51.72 -1.41
C LYS A 97 -70.01 -50.97 -2.75
N ILE A 98 -70.86 -49.95 -2.80
CA ILE A 98 -70.99 -49.07 -3.98
C ILE A 98 -69.66 -48.37 -4.25
N ASN A 99 -69.00 -47.84 -3.21
CA ASN A 99 -67.72 -47.16 -3.35
C ASN A 99 -66.59 -48.11 -3.81
N GLU A 100 -66.56 -49.35 -3.32
CA GLU A 100 -65.64 -50.40 -3.81
C GLU A 100 -65.91 -50.77 -5.28
N THR A 101 -67.17 -50.86 -5.67
CA THR A 101 -67.54 -51.16 -7.07
C THR A 101 -67.14 -50.00 -7.99
N LEU A 102 -67.40 -48.77 -7.58
CA LEU A 102 -67.01 -47.55 -8.32
C LEU A 102 -65.50 -47.39 -8.43
N SER A 103 -64.74 -47.69 -7.37
CA SER A 103 -63.28 -47.63 -7.42
C SER A 103 -62.70 -48.68 -8.37
N THR A 104 -63.27 -49.89 -8.38
CA THR A 104 -62.88 -50.97 -9.30
C THR A 104 -63.18 -50.59 -10.75
N GLN A 105 -64.37 -50.09 -11.06
CA GLN A 105 -64.72 -49.63 -12.41
C GLN A 105 -63.86 -48.44 -12.85
N ARG A 106 -63.52 -47.52 -11.94
CA ARG A 106 -62.62 -46.41 -12.24
C ARG A 106 -61.23 -46.92 -12.63
N GLN A 107 -60.69 -47.89 -11.89
CA GLN A 107 -59.40 -48.52 -12.22
C GLN A 107 -59.43 -49.19 -13.60
N GLU A 108 -60.50 -49.92 -13.93
CA GLU A 108 -60.65 -50.58 -15.23
C GLU A 108 -60.74 -49.56 -16.38
N ILE A 109 -61.47 -48.46 -16.19
CA ILE A 109 -61.54 -47.36 -17.17
C ILE A 109 -60.17 -46.67 -17.33
N GLU A 110 -59.46 -46.39 -16.22
CA GLU A 110 -58.12 -45.82 -16.26
C GLU A 110 -57.11 -46.74 -16.98
N GLU A 111 -57.25 -48.06 -16.83
CA GLU A 111 -56.47 -49.05 -17.56
C GLU A 111 -56.81 -49.06 -19.05
N LYS A 112 -58.10 -49.07 -19.42
CA LYS A 112 -58.54 -49.01 -20.83
C LYS A 112 -58.13 -47.69 -21.51
N ILE A 113 -58.16 -46.56 -20.81
CA ILE A 113 -57.67 -45.27 -21.33
C ILE A 113 -56.15 -45.32 -21.55
N ARG A 114 -55.39 -45.96 -20.66
CA ARG A 114 -53.95 -46.17 -20.84
C ARG A 114 -53.67 -47.06 -22.05
N GLU A 115 -54.38 -48.17 -22.20
CA GLU A 115 -54.28 -49.04 -23.39
C GLU A 115 -54.60 -48.26 -24.68
N GLN A 116 -55.67 -47.46 -24.70
CA GLN A 116 -56.05 -46.68 -25.87
C GLN A 116 -54.97 -45.63 -26.24
N LYS A 117 -54.38 -44.96 -25.25
CA LYS A 117 -53.25 -44.04 -25.48
C LYS A 117 -52.04 -44.76 -26.05
N ALA A 118 -51.69 -45.93 -25.53
CA ALA A 118 -50.58 -46.74 -26.03
C ALA A 118 -50.81 -47.20 -27.49
N ILE A 119 -52.02 -47.63 -27.83
CA ILE A 119 -52.37 -48.02 -29.20
C ILE A 119 -52.29 -46.82 -30.16
N ARG A 120 -52.79 -45.64 -29.76
CA ARG A 120 -52.69 -44.43 -30.59
C ARG A 120 -51.24 -44.02 -30.86
N GLN A 121 -50.37 -44.12 -29.85
CA GLN A 121 -48.94 -43.85 -30.01
C GLN A 121 -48.30 -44.84 -30.99
N ARG A 122 -48.56 -46.15 -30.85
CA ARG A 122 -48.06 -47.17 -31.80
C ARG A 122 -48.53 -46.91 -33.23
N LYS A 123 -49.80 -46.53 -33.43
CA LYS A 123 -50.32 -46.17 -34.76
C LYS A 123 -49.59 -44.98 -35.38
N GLN A 124 -49.27 -43.95 -34.59
CA GLN A 124 -48.51 -42.79 -35.05
C GLN A 124 -47.08 -43.15 -35.46
N VAL A 125 -46.41 -44.03 -34.71
CA VAL A 125 -45.07 -44.54 -35.05
C VAL A 125 -45.10 -45.31 -36.37
N ILE A 126 -46.04 -46.25 -36.54
CA ILE A 126 -46.18 -47.02 -37.78
C ILE A 126 -46.43 -46.10 -38.99
N GLN A 127 -47.29 -45.09 -38.85
CA GLN A 127 -47.54 -44.13 -39.92
C GLN A 127 -46.26 -43.35 -40.30
N SER A 128 -45.48 -42.94 -39.30
CA SER A 128 -44.20 -42.25 -39.52
C SER A 128 -43.19 -43.14 -40.24
N ILE A 129 -43.14 -44.45 -39.94
CA ILE A 129 -42.30 -45.44 -40.64
C ILE A 129 -42.68 -45.57 -42.12
N ILE A 130 -43.99 -45.64 -42.44
CA ILE A 130 -44.47 -45.72 -43.83
C ILE A 130 -44.06 -44.47 -44.61
N ASP A 131 -44.17 -43.29 -44.00
CA ASP A 131 -43.82 -42.03 -44.65
C ASP A 131 -42.29 -41.92 -44.88
N VAL A 132 -41.47 -42.44 -43.96
CA VAL A 132 -40.02 -42.58 -44.16
C VAL A 132 -39.69 -43.50 -45.34
N GLN A 133 -40.34 -44.67 -45.43
CA GLN A 133 -40.11 -45.61 -46.54
C GLN A 133 -40.46 -45.02 -47.92
N LYS A 134 -41.56 -44.27 -48.01
CA LYS A 134 -41.92 -43.55 -49.26
C LYS A 134 -40.87 -42.51 -49.64
N SER A 135 -40.35 -41.79 -48.66
CA SER A 135 -39.31 -40.77 -48.88
C SER A 135 -37.99 -41.39 -49.33
N ILE A 136 -37.63 -42.56 -48.78
CA ILE A 136 -36.47 -43.36 -49.24
C ILE A 136 -36.65 -43.79 -50.69
N GLN A 137 -37.84 -44.26 -51.08
CA GLN A 137 -38.13 -44.61 -52.48
C GLN A 137 -37.94 -43.41 -53.41
N GLN A 138 -38.46 -42.24 -53.03
CA GLN A 138 -38.28 -41.00 -53.80
C GLN A 138 -36.81 -40.58 -53.93
N LEU A 139 -35.99 -40.78 -52.90
CA LEU A 139 -34.55 -40.51 -52.96
C LEU A 139 -33.80 -41.48 -53.89
N ASN A 140 -34.19 -42.76 -53.91
CA ASN A 140 -33.63 -43.74 -54.86
C ASN A 140 -33.98 -43.40 -56.31
N GLU A 141 -35.24 -43.06 -56.57
CA GLU A 141 -35.70 -42.62 -57.90
C GLU A 141 -34.97 -41.34 -58.35
N LEU A 142 -34.64 -40.45 -57.41
CA LEU A 142 -33.84 -39.26 -57.67
C LEU A 142 -32.39 -39.62 -58.05
N ASP A 143 -31.72 -40.52 -57.31
CA ASP A 143 -30.35 -40.99 -57.63
C ASP A 143 -30.28 -41.67 -59.01
N ASP A 144 -31.29 -42.46 -59.37
CA ASP A 144 -31.41 -43.06 -60.70
C ASP A 144 -31.59 -42.00 -61.81
N ALA A 145 -32.40 -40.97 -61.57
CA ALA A 145 -32.61 -39.89 -62.52
C ALA A 145 -31.34 -39.04 -62.75
N ILE A 146 -30.53 -38.86 -61.72
CA ILE A 146 -29.22 -38.16 -61.79
C ILE A 146 -28.22 -38.99 -62.57
N ASN A 147 -28.14 -40.30 -62.32
CA ASN A 147 -27.27 -41.20 -63.09
C ASN A 147 -27.60 -41.20 -64.59
N LEU A 148 -28.88 -41.00 -64.93
CA LEU A 148 -29.37 -40.87 -66.30
C LEU A 148 -29.24 -39.43 -66.87
N SER A 149 -28.63 -38.50 -66.13
CA SER A 149 -28.44 -37.09 -66.52
C SER A 149 -29.74 -36.35 -66.87
N LYS A 150 -30.87 -36.76 -66.26
CA LYS A 150 -32.20 -36.20 -66.55
C LYS A 150 -32.54 -34.95 -65.76
N ILE A 151 -31.79 -34.67 -64.69
CA ILE A 151 -32.05 -33.61 -63.72
C ILE A 151 -30.76 -32.82 -63.51
N ASP A 152 -30.87 -31.50 -63.38
CA ASP A 152 -29.73 -30.62 -63.07
C ASP A 152 -29.28 -30.80 -61.62
N ILE A 153 -27.99 -30.56 -61.35
CA ILE A 153 -27.38 -30.73 -60.02
C ILE A 153 -28.06 -29.80 -59.00
N SER A 154 -28.48 -28.60 -59.40
CA SER A 154 -29.21 -27.67 -58.53
C SER A 154 -30.59 -28.21 -58.12
N GLU A 155 -31.33 -28.80 -59.07
CA GLU A 155 -32.66 -29.38 -58.83
C GLU A 155 -32.57 -30.68 -58.01
N MET A 156 -31.50 -31.47 -58.21
CA MET A 156 -31.15 -32.59 -57.32
C MET A 156 -30.99 -32.11 -55.88
N ILE A 157 -30.21 -31.06 -55.67
CA ILE A 157 -29.86 -30.59 -54.33
C ILE A 157 -31.12 -30.19 -53.55
N GLU A 158 -31.97 -29.36 -54.16
CA GLU A 158 -33.20 -28.89 -53.52
C GLU A 158 -34.13 -30.06 -53.15
N ARG A 159 -34.35 -30.99 -54.08
CA ARG A 159 -35.21 -32.16 -53.85
C ARG A 159 -34.64 -33.10 -52.80
N ALA A 160 -33.34 -33.36 -52.82
CA ALA A 160 -32.69 -34.21 -51.83
C ALA A 160 -32.77 -33.60 -50.42
N VAL A 161 -32.55 -32.29 -50.29
CA VAL A 161 -32.63 -31.56 -49.02
C VAL A 161 -34.01 -31.66 -48.38
N VAL A 162 -35.07 -31.47 -49.16
CA VAL A 162 -36.46 -31.57 -48.68
C VAL A 162 -36.74 -32.97 -48.13
N GLN A 163 -36.30 -34.00 -48.84
CA GLN A 163 -36.55 -35.40 -48.47
C GLN A 163 -35.75 -35.81 -47.23
N PHE A 164 -34.47 -35.45 -47.13
CA PHE A 164 -33.66 -35.74 -45.94
C PHE A 164 -34.17 -35.00 -44.70
N SER A 165 -34.59 -33.74 -44.86
CA SER A 165 -35.20 -32.97 -43.76
C SER A 165 -36.50 -33.59 -43.29
N PHE A 166 -37.35 -34.05 -44.21
CA PHE A 166 -38.60 -34.75 -43.89
C PHE A 166 -38.34 -36.07 -43.17
N ILE A 167 -37.38 -36.87 -43.66
CA ILE A 167 -36.97 -38.14 -43.03
C ILE A 167 -36.50 -37.90 -41.58
N SER A 168 -35.67 -36.88 -41.34
CA SER A 168 -35.17 -36.56 -39.99
C SER A 168 -36.32 -36.27 -39.01
N ILE A 169 -37.29 -35.45 -39.42
CA ILE A 169 -38.45 -35.10 -38.57
C ILE A 169 -39.32 -36.31 -38.26
N GLN A 170 -39.51 -37.23 -39.22
CA GLN A 170 -40.31 -38.43 -38.99
C GLN A 170 -39.59 -39.48 -38.16
N LEU A 171 -38.26 -39.61 -38.30
CA LEU A 171 -37.45 -40.51 -37.48
C LEU A 171 -37.45 -40.12 -35.99
N ASP A 172 -37.42 -38.84 -35.66
CA ASP A 172 -37.49 -38.37 -34.27
C ASP A 172 -38.81 -38.77 -33.59
N LYS A 173 -39.91 -38.85 -34.35
CA LYS A 173 -41.22 -39.29 -33.84
C LYS A 173 -41.29 -40.81 -33.60
N CYS A 174 -40.39 -41.60 -34.19
CA CYS A 174 -40.44 -43.06 -34.13
C CYS A 174 -39.87 -43.67 -32.84
N GLY A 175 -39.10 -42.91 -32.02
CA GLY A 175 -38.49 -43.42 -30.80
C GLY A 175 -37.42 -44.51 -31.04
N GLN A 176 -36.66 -44.87 -30.01
CA GLN A 176 -35.43 -45.69 -30.15
C GLN A 176 -35.63 -47.23 -30.13
N ASN A 177 -36.84 -47.76 -30.00
CA ASN A 177 -37.05 -49.13 -29.51
C ASN A 177 -37.67 -50.15 -30.49
N GLU A 178 -37.55 -49.99 -31.81
CA GLU A 178 -37.97 -51.01 -32.78
C GLU A 178 -36.82 -51.42 -33.73
N SER A 179 -36.56 -52.72 -33.87
CA SER A 179 -35.51 -53.28 -34.74
C SER A 179 -35.67 -52.89 -36.22
N HIS A 180 -36.89 -52.57 -36.65
CA HIS A 180 -37.17 -52.09 -38.01
C HIS A 180 -36.61 -50.68 -38.26
N VAL A 181 -36.59 -49.82 -37.23
CA VAL A 181 -36.03 -48.45 -37.30
C VAL A 181 -34.51 -48.49 -37.49
N GLU A 182 -33.82 -49.46 -36.88
CA GLU A 182 -32.37 -49.66 -37.08
C GLU A 182 -32.03 -50.05 -38.53
N SER A 183 -32.83 -50.94 -39.13
CA SER A 183 -32.63 -51.33 -40.54
C SER A 183 -32.83 -50.16 -41.50
N LEU A 184 -33.81 -49.29 -41.23
CA LEU A 184 -34.07 -48.08 -42.03
C LEU A 184 -32.97 -47.03 -41.86
N LYS A 185 -32.45 -46.86 -40.63
CA LYS A 185 -31.29 -45.98 -40.37
C LYS A 185 -30.08 -46.37 -41.22
N LEU A 186 -29.81 -47.67 -41.38
CA LEU A 186 -28.70 -48.14 -42.22
C LEU A 186 -28.88 -47.78 -43.71
N VAL A 187 -30.10 -47.91 -44.23
CA VAL A 187 -30.42 -47.54 -45.62
C VAL A 187 -30.30 -46.03 -45.82
N ILE A 188 -30.80 -45.23 -44.88
CA ILE A 188 -30.69 -43.76 -44.91
C ILE A 188 -29.23 -43.32 -44.85
N GLU A 189 -28.41 -43.97 -44.03
CA GLU A 189 -26.97 -43.67 -43.94
C GLU A 189 -26.22 -44.00 -45.24
N ASN A 190 -26.57 -45.10 -45.91
CA ASN A 190 -26.01 -45.42 -47.22
C ASN A 190 -26.40 -44.38 -48.28
N LEU A 191 -27.66 -43.94 -48.31
CA LEU A 191 -28.09 -42.86 -49.21
C LEU A 191 -27.41 -41.54 -48.89
N ARG A 192 -27.27 -41.22 -47.60
CA ARG A 192 -26.54 -40.05 -47.14
C ARG A 192 -25.12 -40.04 -47.66
N ARG A 193 -24.39 -41.17 -47.64
CA ARG A 193 -23.03 -41.29 -48.21
C ARG A 193 -22.98 -41.08 -49.73
N VAL A 194 -23.97 -41.58 -50.47
CA VAL A 194 -24.03 -41.39 -51.93
C VAL A 194 -24.21 -39.91 -52.26
N PHE A 195 -25.18 -39.25 -51.63
CA PHE A 195 -25.41 -37.82 -51.82
C PHE A 195 -24.26 -36.97 -51.28
N GLU A 196 -23.64 -37.34 -50.16
CA GLU A 196 -22.44 -36.69 -49.62
C GLU A 196 -21.33 -36.62 -50.67
N LYS A 197 -20.99 -37.74 -51.32
CA LYS A 197 -19.95 -37.78 -52.35
C LYS A 197 -20.29 -36.91 -53.57
N ARG A 198 -21.56 -36.89 -53.99
CA ARG A 198 -22.00 -36.06 -55.12
C ARG A 198 -21.99 -34.57 -54.78
N LEU A 199 -22.50 -34.20 -53.61
CA LEU A 199 -22.54 -32.81 -53.14
C LEU A 199 -21.15 -32.23 -52.91
N THR A 200 -20.25 -33.02 -52.32
CA THR A 200 -18.85 -32.62 -52.14
C THR A 200 -18.13 -32.47 -53.48
N THR A 201 -18.36 -33.36 -54.44
CA THR A 201 -17.79 -33.24 -55.80
C THR A 201 -18.33 -31.99 -56.52
N ALA A 202 -19.65 -31.75 -56.45
CA ALA A 202 -20.27 -30.56 -57.03
C ALA A 202 -19.74 -29.27 -56.39
N PHE A 203 -19.55 -29.26 -55.07
CA PHE A 203 -18.96 -28.15 -54.33
C PHE A 203 -17.52 -27.84 -54.80
N ILE A 204 -16.65 -28.87 -54.90
CA ILE A 204 -15.25 -28.67 -55.33
C ILE A 204 -15.17 -28.21 -56.80
N ASN A 205 -15.99 -28.76 -57.69
CA ASN A 205 -16.04 -28.32 -59.09
C ASN A 205 -16.55 -26.89 -59.20
N ALA A 206 -17.61 -26.53 -58.46
CA ALA A 206 -18.12 -25.16 -58.42
C ALA A 206 -17.08 -24.15 -57.90
N TYR A 207 -16.25 -24.55 -56.93
CA TYR A 207 -15.13 -23.75 -56.46
C TYR A 207 -14.06 -23.57 -57.55
N ARG A 208 -13.62 -24.65 -58.21
CA ARG A 208 -12.60 -24.61 -59.28
C ARG A 208 -13.06 -23.80 -60.50
N GLU A 209 -14.34 -23.86 -60.84
CA GLU A 209 -14.94 -23.12 -61.95
C GLU A 209 -15.37 -21.68 -61.58
N SER A 210 -15.22 -21.28 -60.31
CA SER A 210 -15.69 -19.99 -59.79
C SER A 210 -17.20 -19.73 -60.01
N ASN A 211 -18.01 -20.79 -60.00
CA ASN A 211 -19.46 -20.69 -60.20
C ASN A 211 -20.19 -20.42 -58.87
N MET A 212 -20.57 -19.16 -58.65
CA MET A 212 -21.20 -18.69 -57.40
C MET A 212 -22.58 -19.29 -57.12
N SER A 213 -23.35 -19.66 -58.16
CA SER A 213 -24.69 -20.26 -57.97
C SER A 213 -24.55 -21.70 -57.49
N LEU A 214 -23.83 -22.52 -58.24
CA LEU A 214 -23.61 -23.93 -57.89
C LEU A 214 -22.86 -24.09 -56.57
N LEU A 215 -21.95 -23.17 -56.24
CA LEU A 215 -21.28 -23.14 -54.94
C LEU A 215 -22.29 -22.90 -53.81
N ALA A 216 -23.22 -21.96 -54.02
CA ALA A 216 -24.23 -21.65 -53.03
C ALA A 216 -25.24 -22.79 -52.84
N ASP A 217 -25.69 -23.38 -53.95
CA ASP A 217 -26.65 -24.48 -53.94
C ASP A 217 -26.01 -25.73 -53.28
N SER A 218 -24.76 -26.05 -53.62
CA SER A 218 -24.03 -27.17 -53.01
C SER A 218 -23.82 -26.99 -51.51
N LEU A 219 -23.46 -25.78 -51.06
CA LEU A 219 -23.29 -25.46 -49.63
C LEU A 219 -24.62 -25.48 -48.87
N LYS A 220 -25.72 -25.00 -49.47
CA LYS A 220 -27.08 -25.15 -48.92
C LYS A 220 -27.45 -26.62 -48.76
N GLY A 221 -27.17 -27.43 -49.79
CA GLY A 221 -27.33 -28.89 -49.75
C GLY A 221 -26.61 -29.55 -48.58
N LEU A 222 -25.33 -29.22 -48.42
CA LEU A 222 -24.49 -29.75 -47.34
C LEU A 222 -24.93 -29.27 -45.95
N ALA A 223 -25.43 -28.03 -45.84
CA ALA A 223 -25.97 -27.49 -44.59
C ALA A 223 -27.21 -28.23 -44.12
N SER A 224 -28.18 -28.46 -45.01
CA SER A 224 -29.46 -29.06 -44.65
C SER A 224 -29.37 -30.56 -44.32
N ILE A 225 -28.34 -31.25 -44.82
CA ILE A 225 -28.09 -32.68 -44.50
C ILE A 225 -27.16 -32.82 -43.26
N SER A 226 -26.84 -31.70 -42.59
CA SER A 226 -25.93 -31.66 -41.43
C SER A 226 -24.56 -32.25 -41.72
N LEU A 227 -24.03 -31.97 -42.92
CA LEU A 227 -22.71 -32.41 -43.40
C LEU A 227 -21.69 -31.27 -43.37
N GLN A 228 -21.78 -30.34 -42.39
CA GLN A 228 -20.92 -29.17 -42.36
C GLN A 228 -19.44 -29.55 -42.20
N THR A 229 -19.14 -30.46 -41.27
CA THR A 229 -17.77 -30.93 -41.01
C THR A 229 -17.16 -31.61 -42.23
N ILE A 230 -17.95 -32.35 -43.00
CA ILE A 230 -17.48 -33.08 -44.19
C ILE A 230 -17.17 -32.09 -45.33
N ALA A 231 -18.01 -31.06 -45.50
CA ALA A 231 -17.73 -29.99 -46.46
C ALA A 231 -16.39 -29.30 -46.16
N GLU A 232 -16.17 -28.96 -44.89
CA GLU A 232 -14.94 -28.33 -44.41
C GLU A 232 -13.72 -29.24 -44.56
N GLN A 233 -13.84 -30.53 -44.24
CA GLN A 233 -12.77 -31.52 -44.43
C GLN A 233 -12.44 -31.75 -45.91
N THR A 234 -13.46 -31.80 -46.77
CA THR A 234 -13.25 -31.97 -48.22
C THR A 234 -12.52 -30.75 -48.78
N PHE A 235 -12.93 -29.54 -48.39
CA PHE A 235 -12.24 -28.31 -48.78
C PHE A 235 -10.77 -28.31 -48.30
N ALA A 236 -10.53 -28.75 -47.06
CA ALA A 236 -9.18 -28.89 -46.51
C ALA A 236 -8.30 -29.84 -47.35
N ASN A 237 -8.83 -31.02 -47.71
CA ASN A 237 -8.08 -32.06 -48.42
C ASN A 237 -7.83 -31.73 -49.90
N GLU A 238 -8.83 -31.21 -50.63
CA GLU A 238 -8.79 -31.08 -52.09
C GLU A 238 -8.26 -29.73 -52.59
N ILE A 239 -8.33 -28.68 -51.77
CA ILE A 239 -7.94 -27.31 -52.16
C ILE A 239 -6.83 -26.79 -51.26
N VAL A 240 -7.07 -26.74 -49.95
CA VAL A 240 -6.13 -26.11 -49.00
C VAL A 240 -4.82 -26.88 -48.92
N ARG A 241 -4.87 -28.20 -48.69
CA ARG A 241 -3.67 -29.03 -48.54
C ARG A 241 -2.73 -28.96 -49.75
N PRO A 242 -3.20 -29.15 -51.01
CA PRO A 242 -2.33 -28.98 -52.18
C PRO A 242 -1.68 -27.59 -52.29
N TYR A 243 -2.43 -26.54 -51.94
CA TYR A 243 -1.90 -25.18 -51.93
C TYR A 243 -0.81 -25.00 -50.86
N MET A 244 -1.06 -25.48 -49.64
CA MET A 244 -0.12 -25.40 -48.51
C MET A 244 1.15 -26.22 -48.77
N GLU A 245 1.04 -27.42 -49.35
CA GLU A 245 2.18 -28.24 -49.76
C GLU A 245 3.01 -27.56 -50.85
N LYS A 246 2.38 -26.88 -51.81
CA LYS A 246 3.12 -26.20 -52.89
C LYS A 246 3.78 -24.90 -52.44
N THR A 247 3.15 -24.16 -51.52
CA THR A 247 3.53 -22.76 -51.26
C THR A 247 4.15 -22.60 -49.88
N VAL A 248 3.47 -23.12 -48.85
CA VAL A 248 3.89 -22.97 -47.45
C VAL A 248 4.99 -23.96 -47.09
N HIS A 249 4.88 -25.22 -47.50
CA HIS A 249 5.94 -26.20 -47.25
C HIS A 249 7.26 -25.83 -47.94
N ASN A 250 7.20 -25.31 -49.18
CA ASN A 250 8.41 -24.83 -49.87
C ASN A 250 9.06 -23.65 -49.14
N ALA A 251 8.28 -22.70 -48.61
CA ALA A 251 8.81 -21.59 -47.81
C ALA A 251 9.49 -22.07 -46.51
N LEU A 252 8.89 -23.06 -45.84
CA LEU A 252 9.38 -23.61 -44.57
C LEU A 252 10.62 -24.50 -44.74
N VAL A 253 10.68 -25.34 -45.77
CA VAL A 253 11.80 -26.27 -46.00
C VAL A 253 13.04 -25.59 -46.57
N GLN A 254 12.87 -24.60 -47.45
CA GLN A 254 14.02 -23.97 -48.13
C GLN A 254 14.69 -22.86 -47.32
N SER A 255 13.96 -22.18 -46.43
CA SER A 255 14.47 -20.99 -45.73
C SER A 255 14.07 -20.87 -44.25
N ILE A 256 13.23 -21.78 -43.72
CA ILE A 256 12.62 -21.69 -42.38
C ILE A 256 12.01 -20.30 -42.14
N ASN A 257 11.45 -19.70 -43.20
CA ASN A 257 10.87 -18.36 -43.13
C ASN A 257 9.38 -18.45 -42.80
N ILE A 258 9.10 -18.46 -41.49
CA ILE A 258 7.74 -18.54 -40.96
C ILE A 258 6.91 -17.30 -41.33
N SER A 259 7.54 -16.12 -41.42
CA SER A 259 6.83 -14.90 -41.87
C SER A 259 6.27 -15.08 -43.27
N LEU A 260 7.08 -15.60 -44.21
CA LEU A 260 6.63 -15.83 -45.57
C LEU A 260 5.51 -16.88 -45.64
N ALA A 261 5.57 -17.94 -44.82
CA ALA A 261 4.51 -18.94 -44.72
C ALA A 261 3.18 -18.32 -44.24
N PHE A 262 3.23 -17.44 -43.24
CA PHE A 262 2.06 -16.70 -42.76
C PHE A 262 1.52 -15.73 -43.80
N ASP A 263 2.38 -14.94 -44.45
CA ASP A 263 1.97 -13.98 -45.48
C ASP A 263 1.30 -14.70 -46.67
N LYS A 264 1.87 -15.81 -47.14
CA LYS A 264 1.28 -16.62 -48.23
C LYS A 264 -0.06 -17.23 -47.85
N THR A 265 -0.24 -17.63 -46.60
CA THR A 265 -1.53 -18.12 -46.11
C THR A 265 -2.58 -17.01 -46.06
N LEU A 266 -2.21 -15.81 -45.61
CA LEU A 266 -3.09 -14.65 -45.61
C LEU A 266 -3.45 -14.21 -47.03
N ASP A 267 -2.49 -14.24 -47.96
CA ASP A 267 -2.73 -13.95 -49.38
C ASP A 267 -3.74 -14.92 -49.99
N PHE A 268 -3.61 -16.23 -49.73
CA PHE A 268 -4.57 -17.24 -50.16
C PHE A 268 -5.99 -16.96 -49.66
N ILE A 269 -6.14 -16.62 -48.37
CA ILE A 269 -7.44 -16.27 -47.80
C ILE A 269 -8.02 -15.01 -48.46
N ARG A 270 -7.19 -13.97 -48.67
CA ARG A 270 -7.62 -12.67 -49.22
C ARG A 270 -7.95 -12.72 -50.72
N THR A 271 -7.35 -13.63 -51.47
CA THR A 271 -7.45 -13.68 -52.94
C THR A 271 -8.31 -14.87 -53.39
N GLU A 272 -7.84 -16.09 -53.16
CA GLU A 272 -8.44 -17.33 -53.68
C GLU A 272 -9.70 -17.76 -52.91
N CYS A 273 -9.80 -17.45 -51.62
CA CYS A 273 -10.99 -17.80 -50.81
C CYS A 273 -12.06 -16.70 -50.76
N LYS A 274 -11.79 -15.48 -51.24
CA LYS A 274 -12.67 -14.31 -51.05
C LYS A 274 -14.10 -14.53 -51.58
N ALA A 275 -14.22 -15.08 -52.79
CA ALA A 275 -15.52 -15.35 -53.41
C ALA A 275 -16.31 -16.42 -52.64
N MET A 276 -15.62 -17.48 -52.18
CA MET A 276 -16.23 -18.53 -51.38
C MET A 276 -16.67 -18.04 -50.00
N LEU A 277 -15.84 -17.27 -49.30
CA LEU A 277 -16.18 -16.72 -47.98
C LEU A 277 -17.40 -15.80 -48.04
N TYR A 278 -17.57 -15.04 -49.12
CA TYR A 278 -18.78 -14.23 -49.35
C TYR A 278 -20.04 -15.10 -49.46
N VAL A 279 -19.97 -16.21 -50.21
CA VAL A 279 -21.09 -17.14 -50.38
C VAL A 279 -21.41 -17.87 -49.06
N VAL A 280 -20.38 -18.27 -48.31
CA VAL A 280 -20.54 -18.91 -46.98
C VAL A 280 -21.21 -17.98 -45.99
N GLU A 281 -20.82 -16.71 -45.93
CA GLU A 281 -21.46 -15.73 -45.03
C GLU A 281 -22.95 -15.56 -45.35
N ARG A 282 -23.31 -15.52 -46.63
CA ARG A 282 -24.71 -15.46 -47.07
C ARG A 282 -25.49 -16.69 -46.59
N ILE A 283 -24.93 -17.89 -46.74
CA ILE A 283 -25.60 -19.16 -46.40
C ILE A 283 -25.71 -19.37 -44.88
N ASN A 284 -24.70 -18.96 -44.11
CA ASN A 284 -24.78 -18.96 -42.65
C ASN A 284 -25.95 -18.09 -42.16
N ARG A 285 -26.20 -16.94 -42.80
CA ARG A 285 -27.37 -16.09 -42.49
C ARG A 285 -28.70 -16.68 -42.96
N GLU A 286 -28.76 -17.23 -44.17
CA GLU A 286 -30.00 -17.75 -44.78
C GLU A 286 -30.46 -19.07 -44.16
N CYS A 287 -29.54 -20.00 -43.88
CA CYS A 287 -29.86 -21.37 -43.47
C CYS A 287 -29.59 -21.64 -41.98
N GLY A 288 -29.13 -20.64 -41.22
CA GLY A 288 -28.72 -20.83 -39.81
C GLY A 288 -27.55 -21.81 -39.63
N SER A 289 -26.78 -22.03 -40.69
CA SER A 289 -25.61 -22.91 -40.68
C SER A 289 -24.40 -22.25 -40.00
N GLN A 290 -23.46 -23.07 -39.52
CA GLN A 290 -22.25 -22.63 -38.81
C GLN A 290 -20.98 -23.04 -39.55
N PHE A 291 -20.93 -22.83 -40.87
CA PHE A 291 -19.70 -23.10 -41.63
C PHE A 291 -18.60 -22.13 -41.23
N ASP A 292 -17.41 -22.66 -40.97
CA ASP A 292 -16.19 -21.90 -40.71
C ASP A 292 -14.97 -22.54 -41.38
N PHE A 293 -14.91 -22.41 -42.70
CA PHE A 293 -13.81 -22.97 -43.51
C PHE A 293 -12.43 -22.40 -43.13
N VAL A 294 -12.34 -21.19 -42.58
CA VAL A 294 -11.04 -20.63 -42.17
C VAL A 294 -10.55 -21.35 -40.92
N VAL A 295 -11.41 -21.51 -39.90
CA VAL A 295 -11.04 -22.14 -38.61
C VAL A 295 -10.94 -23.66 -38.72
N ASN A 296 -11.80 -24.30 -39.50
CA ASN A 296 -11.93 -25.77 -39.54
C ASN A 296 -11.23 -26.42 -40.74
N SER A 297 -10.87 -25.66 -41.78
CA SER A 297 -10.16 -26.19 -42.97
C SER A 297 -8.76 -25.58 -43.14
N ILE A 298 -8.66 -24.25 -43.18
CA ILE A 298 -7.40 -23.56 -43.52
C ILE A 298 -6.41 -23.60 -42.36
N PHE A 299 -6.86 -23.21 -41.16
CA PHE A 299 -6.02 -23.12 -39.98
C PHE A 299 -5.44 -24.49 -39.56
N PRO A 300 -6.18 -25.62 -39.55
CA PRO A 300 -5.62 -26.93 -39.20
C PRO A 300 -4.58 -27.47 -40.18
N GLU A 301 -4.70 -27.18 -41.48
CA GLU A 301 -3.68 -27.58 -42.45
C GLU A 301 -2.42 -26.72 -42.30
N LEU A 302 -2.54 -25.41 -42.04
CA LEU A 302 -1.40 -24.55 -41.73
C LEU A 302 -0.63 -25.06 -40.50
N THR A 303 -1.32 -25.31 -39.38
CA THR A 303 -0.67 -25.79 -38.16
C THR A 303 -0.02 -27.14 -38.37
N ARG A 304 -0.67 -28.07 -39.09
CA ARG A 304 -0.09 -29.37 -39.45
C ARG A 304 1.21 -29.22 -40.22
N HIS A 305 1.26 -28.33 -41.22
CA HIS A 305 2.48 -28.09 -41.99
C HIS A 305 3.59 -27.43 -41.17
N LEU A 306 3.25 -26.50 -40.28
CA LEU A 306 4.23 -25.89 -39.37
C LEU A 306 4.82 -26.91 -38.39
N GLU A 307 3.98 -27.79 -37.83
CA GLU A 307 4.40 -28.86 -36.92
C GLU A 307 5.27 -29.91 -37.62
N GLN A 308 4.93 -30.29 -38.85
CA GLN A 308 5.70 -31.28 -39.61
C GLN A 308 7.03 -30.74 -40.15
N SER A 309 7.17 -29.43 -40.30
CA SER A 309 8.35 -28.84 -40.95
C SER A 309 9.56 -28.75 -40.02
N SER A 310 9.39 -28.53 -38.70
CA SER A 310 10.41 -28.86 -37.68
C SER A 310 9.92 -28.63 -36.24
N ASP A 311 10.30 -29.51 -35.31
CA ASP A 311 10.19 -29.27 -33.85
C ASP A 311 11.03 -28.07 -33.38
N MET A 312 12.03 -27.66 -34.18
CA MET A 312 12.87 -26.48 -33.93
C MET A 312 12.09 -25.16 -33.96
N LEU A 313 10.86 -25.14 -34.52
CA LEU A 313 10.03 -23.93 -34.59
C LEU A 313 9.71 -23.39 -33.19
N PHE A 314 9.42 -24.31 -32.26
CA PHE A 314 9.08 -24.02 -30.86
C PHE A 314 10.28 -24.10 -29.92
N PHE A 315 11.48 -24.38 -30.45
CA PHE A 315 12.66 -24.54 -29.63
C PHE A 315 13.05 -23.22 -28.96
N VAL A 316 13.17 -23.26 -27.64
CA VAL A 316 13.39 -22.07 -26.80
C VAL A 316 14.88 -21.82 -26.51
N GLY A 317 15.79 -22.71 -26.90
CA GLY A 317 17.20 -22.62 -26.51
C GLY A 317 17.93 -21.39 -27.04
N ASP A 318 17.45 -20.79 -28.14
CA ASP A 318 17.82 -19.43 -28.53
C ASP A 318 16.61 -18.50 -28.32
N PRO A 319 16.64 -17.65 -27.27
CA PRO A 319 15.50 -16.82 -26.94
C PRO A 319 15.29 -15.67 -27.94
N ASP A 320 16.32 -15.20 -28.66
CA ASP A 320 16.16 -14.12 -29.64
C ASP A 320 15.39 -14.65 -30.87
N ILE A 321 15.77 -15.82 -31.36
CA ILE A 321 15.07 -16.50 -32.48
C ILE A 321 13.65 -16.89 -32.07
N PHE A 322 13.46 -17.39 -30.85
CA PHE A 322 12.13 -17.72 -30.34
C PHE A 322 11.21 -16.49 -30.28
N HIS A 323 11.71 -15.36 -29.77
CA HIS A 323 10.98 -14.09 -29.71
C HIS A 323 10.54 -13.61 -31.10
N GLU A 324 11.45 -13.64 -32.06
CA GLU A 324 11.18 -13.22 -33.44
C GLU A 324 10.05 -14.05 -34.05
N ARG A 325 10.13 -15.38 -33.96
CA ARG A 325 9.13 -16.31 -34.51
C ARG A 325 7.77 -16.16 -33.83
N TYR A 326 7.75 -16.03 -32.51
CA TYR A 326 6.52 -15.80 -31.77
C TYR A 326 5.89 -14.44 -32.12
N THR A 327 6.71 -13.42 -32.37
CA THR A 327 6.23 -12.11 -32.83
C THR A 327 5.59 -12.19 -34.21
N TYR A 328 6.15 -12.97 -35.15
CA TYR A 328 5.50 -13.24 -36.43
C TYR A 328 4.17 -13.96 -36.26
N TRP A 329 4.08 -14.91 -35.32
CA TRP A 329 2.83 -15.58 -34.98
C TRP A 329 1.75 -14.61 -34.48
N LEU A 330 2.10 -13.69 -33.56
CA LEU A 330 1.17 -12.67 -33.07
C LEU A 330 0.68 -11.74 -34.19
N LYS A 331 1.59 -11.28 -35.06
CA LYS A 331 1.23 -10.45 -36.23
C LYS A 331 0.31 -11.19 -37.19
N PHE A 332 0.57 -12.48 -37.44
CA PHE A 332 -0.31 -13.31 -38.25
C PHE A 332 -1.71 -13.40 -37.65
N LEU A 333 -1.82 -13.64 -36.34
CA LEU A 333 -3.12 -13.69 -35.66
C LEU A 333 -3.87 -12.37 -35.73
N GLU A 334 -3.20 -11.24 -35.54
CA GLU A 334 -3.81 -9.91 -35.66
C GLU A 334 -4.36 -9.68 -37.09
N GLN A 335 -3.57 -10.01 -38.12
CA GLN A 335 -4.01 -9.90 -39.50
C GLN A 335 -5.12 -10.89 -39.84
N LEU A 336 -5.09 -12.11 -39.32
CA LEU A 336 -6.14 -13.10 -39.51
C LEU A 336 -7.46 -12.62 -38.87
N GLN A 337 -7.40 -12.09 -37.65
CA GLN A 337 -8.55 -11.50 -36.96
C GLN A 337 -9.17 -10.33 -37.75
N SER A 338 -8.36 -9.54 -38.44
CA SER A 338 -8.86 -8.45 -39.31
C SER A 338 -9.66 -8.95 -40.52
N ILE A 339 -9.45 -10.20 -40.95
CA ILE A 339 -10.14 -10.81 -42.10
C ILE A 339 -11.40 -11.56 -41.63
N LEU A 340 -11.38 -12.13 -40.42
CA LEU A 340 -12.45 -12.96 -39.88
C LEU A 340 -13.68 -12.16 -39.42
N SER A 341 -14.84 -12.81 -39.46
CA SER A 341 -16.04 -12.31 -38.77
C SER A 341 -15.89 -12.42 -37.25
N LYS A 342 -16.62 -11.62 -36.47
CA LYS A 342 -16.61 -11.69 -34.99
C LYS A 342 -16.95 -13.09 -34.44
N ILE A 343 -17.82 -13.82 -35.14
CA ILE A 343 -18.23 -15.18 -34.74
C ILE A 343 -17.08 -16.16 -34.99
N SER A 344 -16.46 -16.08 -36.17
CA SER A 344 -15.30 -16.92 -36.52
C SER A 344 -14.09 -16.64 -35.64
N GLU A 345 -13.88 -15.39 -35.21
CA GLU A 345 -12.83 -15.06 -34.25
C GLU A 345 -13.04 -15.78 -32.90
N GLN A 346 -14.28 -15.79 -32.39
CA GLN A 346 -14.62 -16.51 -31.17
C GLN A 346 -14.46 -18.02 -31.32
N ASN A 347 -14.82 -18.55 -32.49
CA ASN A 347 -14.66 -19.97 -32.82
C ASN A 347 -13.18 -20.36 -32.92
N LEU A 348 -12.33 -19.52 -33.53
CA LEU A 348 -10.89 -19.74 -33.61
C LEU A 348 -10.28 -19.89 -32.21
N LYS A 349 -10.58 -18.96 -31.30
CA LYS A 349 -10.06 -18.97 -29.92
C LYS A 349 -10.53 -20.18 -29.11
N LYS A 350 -11.68 -20.78 -29.46
CA LYS A 350 -12.22 -22.00 -28.85
C LYS A 350 -11.78 -23.29 -29.55
N SER A 351 -11.23 -23.19 -30.76
CA SER A 351 -10.87 -24.34 -31.57
C SER A 351 -9.76 -25.16 -30.90
N LYS A 352 -9.92 -26.48 -30.91
CA LYS A 352 -8.94 -27.43 -30.37
C LYS A 352 -7.56 -27.23 -31.00
N THR A 353 -7.50 -27.06 -32.32
CA THR A 353 -6.26 -26.84 -33.07
C THR A 353 -5.53 -25.58 -32.62
N TYR A 354 -6.27 -24.49 -32.36
CA TYR A 354 -5.69 -23.24 -31.88
C TYR A 354 -5.11 -23.41 -30.48
N LEU A 355 -5.85 -24.06 -29.57
CA LEU A 355 -5.40 -24.30 -28.20
C LEU A 355 -4.19 -25.23 -28.15
N GLU A 356 -4.19 -26.31 -28.94
CA GLU A 356 -3.07 -27.25 -29.04
C GLU A 356 -1.82 -26.56 -29.59
N PHE A 357 -1.94 -25.86 -30.73
CA PHE A 357 -0.81 -25.16 -31.33
C PHE A 357 -0.28 -24.03 -30.44
N SER A 358 -1.18 -23.26 -29.80
CA SER A 358 -0.78 -22.19 -28.88
C SER A 358 -0.06 -22.73 -27.63
N SER A 359 -0.45 -23.90 -27.14
CA SER A 359 0.16 -24.51 -25.95
C SER A 359 1.60 -25.04 -26.19
N ARG A 360 2.01 -25.24 -27.45
CA ARG A 360 3.40 -25.59 -27.79
C ARG A 360 4.38 -24.44 -27.61
N TRP A 361 3.91 -23.20 -27.61
CA TRP A 361 4.76 -22.04 -27.32
C TRP A 361 5.03 -21.96 -25.81
N ASP A 362 6.16 -22.49 -25.38
CA ASP A 362 6.55 -22.46 -23.96
C ASP A 362 7.10 -21.08 -23.55
N LEU A 363 6.17 -20.16 -23.33
CA LEU A 363 6.45 -18.82 -22.84
C LEU A 363 7.05 -18.83 -21.42
N VAL A 364 6.84 -19.91 -20.66
CA VAL A 364 7.37 -20.04 -19.29
C VAL A 364 8.87 -20.28 -19.34
N VAL A 365 9.33 -21.23 -20.16
CA VAL A 365 10.75 -21.51 -20.38
C VAL A 365 11.44 -20.31 -21.03
N TYR A 366 10.78 -19.65 -22.01
CA TYR A 366 11.33 -18.43 -22.62
C TYR A 366 11.62 -17.35 -21.57
N TYR A 367 10.62 -17.07 -20.73
CA TYR A 367 10.79 -16.12 -19.64
C TYR A 367 11.88 -16.57 -18.65
N GLN A 368 11.99 -17.86 -18.36
CA GLN A 368 13.01 -18.38 -17.44
C GLN A 368 14.44 -18.16 -17.96
N ILE A 369 14.68 -18.34 -19.27
CA ILE A 369 15.98 -18.06 -19.89
C ILE A 369 16.28 -16.55 -19.82
N ARG A 370 15.30 -15.70 -20.19
CA ARG A 370 15.46 -14.23 -20.10
C ARG A 370 15.66 -13.74 -18.66
N PHE A 371 14.96 -14.34 -17.71
CA PHE A 371 15.13 -14.06 -16.29
C PHE A 371 16.56 -14.39 -15.84
N GLN A 372 17.11 -15.53 -16.26
CA GLN A 372 18.49 -15.91 -15.95
C GLN A 372 19.50 -14.99 -16.63
N GLU A 373 19.33 -14.64 -17.91
CA GLU A 373 20.17 -13.67 -18.63
C GLU A 373 20.27 -12.34 -17.86
N ILE A 374 19.11 -11.77 -17.50
CA ILE A 374 19.00 -10.47 -16.85
C ILE A 374 19.44 -10.53 -15.37
N SER A 375 19.10 -11.59 -14.65
CA SER A 375 19.51 -11.71 -13.24
C SER A 375 21.01 -11.98 -13.11
N ASN A 376 21.59 -12.79 -14.01
CA ASN A 376 23.01 -13.08 -14.00
C ASN A 376 23.86 -11.85 -14.30
N SER A 377 23.39 -10.89 -15.12
CA SER A 377 24.13 -9.64 -15.35
C SER A 377 24.30 -8.85 -14.04
N ILE A 378 23.24 -8.77 -13.23
CA ILE A 378 23.24 -8.11 -11.91
C ILE A 378 24.11 -8.88 -10.90
N GLU A 379 23.88 -10.19 -10.76
CA GLU A 379 24.60 -11.01 -9.77
C GLU A 379 26.10 -11.10 -10.08
N ASN A 380 26.50 -11.15 -11.36
CA ASN A 380 27.91 -11.15 -11.73
C ASN A 380 28.65 -9.92 -11.20
N ILE A 381 28.02 -8.73 -11.25
CA ILE A 381 28.64 -7.49 -10.77
C ILE A 381 28.65 -7.46 -9.24
N ILE A 382 27.54 -7.82 -8.60
CA ILE A 382 27.43 -7.90 -7.14
C ILE A 382 28.51 -8.82 -6.55
N VAL A 383 28.78 -9.96 -7.19
CA VAL A 383 29.75 -10.94 -6.68
C VAL A 383 31.19 -10.59 -7.08
N LYS A 384 31.44 -10.22 -8.34
CA LYS A 384 32.81 -10.05 -8.84
C LYS A 384 33.39 -8.65 -8.57
N GLN A 385 32.60 -7.60 -8.68
CA GLN A 385 33.06 -6.20 -8.63
C GLN A 385 32.03 -5.26 -7.98
N PRO A 386 31.66 -5.47 -6.70
CA PRO A 386 30.56 -4.76 -6.05
C PRO A 386 30.75 -3.24 -5.88
N PHE A 387 31.99 -2.78 -5.76
CA PHE A 387 32.30 -1.38 -5.40
C PHE A 387 32.96 -0.58 -6.52
N LEU A 388 32.75 -0.98 -7.78
CA LEU A 388 33.37 -0.32 -8.93
C LEU A 388 32.61 0.95 -9.33
N LEU A 389 33.35 2.05 -9.49
CA LEU A 389 32.85 3.30 -10.06
C LEU A 389 32.79 3.19 -11.58
N ASN A 390 31.85 3.89 -12.20
CA ASN A 390 31.76 3.94 -13.65
C ASN A 390 32.87 4.83 -14.22
N GLU A 391 33.65 4.30 -15.16
CA GLU A 391 34.76 5.01 -15.82
C GLU A 391 34.28 5.93 -16.95
N GLU A 392 33.04 5.77 -17.42
CA GLU A 392 32.45 6.57 -18.49
C GLU A 392 32.11 8.00 -18.03
N LYS A 393 32.80 9.00 -18.58
CA LYS A 393 32.62 10.42 -18.22
C LYS A 393 31.20 10.96 -18.45
N ASN A 394 30.44 10.38 -19.39
CA ASN A 394 29.08 10.80 -19.75
C ASN A 394 27.98 9.87 -19.19
N SER A 395 28.32 8.90 -18.34
CA SER A 395 27.31 8.04 -17.75
C SER A 395 26.37 8.83 -16.83
N LEU A 396 25.07 8.53 -16.93
CA LEU A 396 24.02 9.04 -16.05
C LEU A 396 24.26 8.64 -14.59
N PHE A 397 24.85 7.46 -14.36
CA PHE A 397 25.12 6.90 -13.05
C PHE A 397 26.62 6.82 -12.79
N LYS A 398 27.04 7.14 -11.56
CA LYS A 398 28.44 7.16 -11.12
C LYS A 398 28.97 5.80 -10.69
N THR A 399 28.09 4.87 -10.33
CA THR A 399 28.41 3.50 -9.93
C THR A 399 28.01 2.51 -11.02
N LEU A 400 28.84 1.50 -11.26
CA LEU A 400 28.60 0.50 -12.31
C LEU A 400 27.34 -0.33 -12.03
N ILE A 401 27.10 -0.65 -10.75
CA ILE A 401 25.95 -1.44 -10.31
C ILE A 401 24.61 -0.73 -10.61
N THR A 402 24.52 0.58 -10.34
CA THR A 402 23.29 1.34 -10.61
C THR A 402 23.00 1.39 -12.11
N SER A 403 24.04 1.60 -12.92
CA SER A 403 23.93 1.56 -14.38
C SER A 403 23.45 0.20 -14.87
N THR A 404 24.00 -0.89 -14.33
CA THR A 404 23.65 -2.25 -14.77
C THR A 404 22.23 -2.63 -14.37
N ILE A 405 21.76 -2.22 -13.19
CA ILE A 405 20.38 -2.47 -12.76
C ILE A 405 19.41 -1.70 -13.67
N PHE A 406 19.72 -0.44 -13.99
CA PHE A 406 18.90 0.33 -14.93
C PHE A 406 18.88 -0.30 -16.33
N GLN A 407 20.03 -0.74 -16.84
CA GLN A 407 20.13 -1.46 -18.11
C GLN A 407 19.37 -2.80 -18.09
N SER A 408 19.35 -3.49 -16.95
CA SER A 408 18.60 -4.74 -16.77
C SER A 408 17.09 -4.51 -16.78
N ILE A 409 16.63 -3.40 -16.18
CA ILE A 409 15.24 -2.95 -16.27
C ILE A 409 14.92 -2.58 -17.73
N ASP A 410 15.75 -1.78 -18.39
CA ASP A 410 15.56 -1.43 -19.81
C ASP A 410 15.44 -2.69 -20.69
N ARG A 411 16.37 -3.65 -20.51
CA ARG A 411 16.40 -4.93 -21.23
C ARG A 411 15.10 -5.73 -21.08
N CYS A 412 14.41 -5.67 -19.95
CA CYS A 412 13.10 -6.33 -19.76
C CYS A 412 12.03 -5.81 -20.73
N TRP A 413 12.13 -4.55 -21.16
CA TRP A 413 11.11 -3.84 -21.93
C TRP A 413 11.55 -3.47 -23.37
N GLN A 414 12.72 -3.95 -23.80
CA GLN A 414 13.17 -3.83 -25.18
C GLN A 414 12.25 -4.60 -26.14
N THR A 415 12.09 -4.08 -27.36
CA THR A 415 11.17 -4.64 -28.37
C THR A 415 11.51 -6.07 -28.79
N ASN A 416 12.78 -6.46 -28.72
CA ASN A 416 13.29 -7.79 -29.05
C ASN A 416 13.28 -8.77 -27.87
N VAL A 417 12.82 -8.36 -26.69
CA VAL A 417 12.78 -9.21 -25.49
C VAL A 417 11.36 -9.30 -24.92
N PHE A 418 10.67 -8.16 -24.87
CA PHE A 418 9.34 -8.04 -24.28
C PHE A 418 8.30 -8.77 -25.13
N LEU A 419 7.43 -9.54 -24.45
CA LEU A 419 6.23 -10.14 -25.01
C LEU A 419 5.03 -9.76 -24.15
N GLU A 420 4.00 -9.18 -24.76
CA GLU A 420 2.80 -8.68 -24.06
C GLU A 420 2.11 -9.73 -23.17
N PRO A 421 1.97 -11.02 -23.57
CA PRO A 421 1.42 -12.07 -22.70
C PRO A 421 2.21 -12.29 -21.40
N LEU A 422 3.50 -11.92 -21.38
CA LEU A 422 4.40 -12.05 -20.24
C LEU A 422 4.58 -10.72 -19.48
N SER A 423 3.78 -9.71 -19.79
CA SER A 423 3.81 -8.38 -19.13
C SER A 423 3.85 -8.46 -17.61
N HIS A 424 2.98 -9.28 -16.99
CA HIS A 424 2.95 -9.49 -15.55
C HIS A 424 4.27 -10.04 -14.99
N ARG A 425 4.98 -10.89 -15.74
CA ARG A 425 6.27 -11.47 -15.32
C ARG A 425 7.42 -10.48 -15.47
N PHE A 426 7.50 -9.76 -16.59
CA PHE A 426 8.51 -8.71 -16.78
C PHE A 426 8.31 -7.54 -15.81
N TRP A 427 7.06 -7.22 -15.47
CA TRP A 427 6.75 -6.29 -14.38
C TRP A 427 7.27 -6.78 -13.04
N LYS A 428 7.00 -8.05 -12.69
CA LYS A 428 7.55 -8.67 -11.49
C LYS A 428 9.08 -8.63 -11.49
N LEU A 429 9.75 -8.93 -12.62
CA LEU A 429 11.21 -8.87 -12.73
C LEU A 429 11.74 -7.46 -12.50
N THR A 430 11.08 -6.44 -13.06
CA THR A 430 11.43 -5.03 -12.83
C THR A 430 11.46 -4.70 -11.34
N LEU A 431 10.42 -5.08 -10.60
CA LEU A 431 10.36 -4.90 -9.15
C LEU A 431 11.42 -5.75 -8.43
N GLN A 432 11.66 -6.98 -8.87
CA GLN A 432 12.69 -7.84 -8.29
C GLN A 432 14.11 -7.27 -8.47
N CYS A 433 14.42 -6.62 -9.60
CA CYS A 433 15.68 -5.92 -9.81
C CYS A 433 15.86 -4.77 -8.80
N ILE A 434 14.81 -3.96 -8.59
CA ILE A 434 14.84 -2.84 -7.63
C ILE A 434 14.97 -3.36 -6.19
N VAL A 435 14.20 -4.39 -5.81
CA VAL A 435 14.27 -5.00 -4.48
C VAL A 435 15.62 -5.67 -4.25
N ARG A 436 16.18 -6.36 -5.26
CA ARG A 436 17.51 -6.96 -5.16
C ARG A 436 18.58 -5.90 -4.94
N PHE A 437 18.46 -4.75 -5.60
CA PHE A 437 19.33 -3.60 -5.37
C PHE A 437 19.25 -3.12 -3.91
N ARG A 438 18.03 -2.93 -3.41
CA ARG A 438 17.77 -2.53 -2.03
C ARG A 438 18.41 -3.49 -1.02
N VAL A 439 18.13 -4.79 -1.15
CA VAL A 439 18.66 -5.84 -0.26
C VAL A 439 20.19 -5.88 -0.30
N TRP A 440 20.80 -5.70 -1.46
CA TRP A 440 22.26 -5.62 -1.57
C TRP A 440 22.83 -4.43 -0.80
N ILE A 441 22.22 -3.25 -0.88
CA ILE A 441 22.66 -2.07 -0.13
C ILE A 441 22.53 -2.28 1.39
N GLU A 442 21.50 -3.00 1.83
CA GLU A 442 21.29 -3.33 3.25
C GLU A 442 22.39 -4.25 3.82
N THR A 443 23.19 -4.92 2.98
CA THR A 443 24.33 -5.76 3.45
C THR A 443 25.59 -4.97 3.80
N PHE A 444 25.63 -3.67 3.53
CA PHE A 444 26.85 -2.88 3.69
C PHE A 444 27.25 -2.69 5.15
N ASN A 445 28.56 -2.72 5.41
CA ASN A 445 29.13 -2.45 6.72
C ASN A 445 30.32 -1.47 6.60
N ILE A 446 30.68 -0.89 7.76
CA ILE A 446 31.71 0.15 7.90
C ILE A 446 33.09 -0.31 7.39
N LYS A 447 33.42 -1.60 7.52
CA LYS A 447 34.77 -2.14 7.25
C LYS A 447 35.02 -2.51 5.79
N THR A 448 33.98 -2.78 5.01
CA THR A 448 34.12 -3.37 3.66
C THR A 448 33.89 -2.38 2.53
N THR A 449 33.43 -1.16 2.80
CA THR A 449 32.95 -0.22 1.77
C THR A 449 33.78 1.05 1.70
N ASP A 450 34.18 1.45 0.48
CA ASP A 450 34.88 2.70 0.26
C ASP A 450 33.92 3.90 0.38
N THR A 451 34.35 4.93 1.11
CA THR A 451 33.56 6.15 1.38
C THR A 451 33.19 6.88 0.08
N LYS A 452 34.10 6.91 -0.91
CA LYS A 452 33.84 7.55 -2.21
C LYS A 452 32.77 6.78 -3.00
N PHE A 453 32.77 5.46 -2.94
CA PHE A 453 31.72 4.63 -3.54
C PHE A 453 30.35 4.91 -2.91
N LEU A 454 30.25 4.88 -1.58
CA LEU A 454 28.98 5.10 -0.85
C LEU A 454 28.34 6.45 -1.18
N LEU A 455 29.13 7.50 -1.32
CA LEU A 455 28.64 8.84 -1.67
C LEU A 455 28.15 8.93 -3.12
N ASN A 456 28.87 8.32 -4.07
CA ASN A 456 28.41 8.23 -5.46
C ASN A 456 27.12 7.42 -5.56
N LEU A 457 27.03 6.31 -4.82
CA LEU A 457 25.81 5.50 -4.73
C LEU A 457 24.64 6.32 -4.14
N TYR A 458 24.88 7.10 -3.09
CA TYR A 458 23.85 7.95 -2.46
C TYR A 458 23.23 8.94 -3.45
N VAL A 459 24.05 9.54 -4.33
CA VAL A 459 23.59 10.41 -5.42
C VAL A 459 22.84 9.61 -6.47
N ASP A 460 23.43 8.50 -6.90
CA ASP A 460 22.88 7.62 -7.92
C ASP A 460 21.47 7.12 -7.55
N LEU A 461 21.18 6.82 -6.28
CA LEU A 461 19.85 6.36 -5.85
C LEU A 461 18.73 7.36 -6.17
N GLN A 462 18.99 8.67 -6.02
CA GLN A 462 18.00 9.68 -6.35
C GLN A 462 17.82 9.81 -7.86
N THR A 463 18.93 9.84 -8.61
CA THR A 463 18.90 9.87 -10.07
C THR A 463 18.20 8.65 -10.64
N PHE A 464 18.50 7.46 -10.09
CA PHE A 464 17.91 6.19 -10.46
C PHE A 464 16.40 6.18 -10.27
N SER A 465 15.92 6.63 -9.10
CA SER A 465 14.47 6.73 -8.84
C SER A 465 13.76 7.63 -9.85
N ASN A 466 14.36 8.78 -10.17
CA ASN A 466 13.80 9.72 -11.15
C ASN A 466 13.79 9.13 -12.57
N GLU A 467 14.88 8.50 -13.01
CA GLU A 467 14.97 7.92 -14.36
C GLU A 467 14.11 6.67 -14.53
N VAL A 468 13.98 5.82 -13.51
CA VAL A 468 13.06 4.66 -13.53
C VAL A 468 11.61 5.14 -13.62
N ASN A 469 11.22 6.17 -12.87
CA ASN A 469 9.89 6.76 -12.97
C ASN A 469 9.60 7.34 -14.37
N LYS A 470 10.55 8.07 -14.95
CA LYS A 470 10.42 8.58 -16.33
C LYS A 470 10.30 7.44 -17.34
N PHE A 471 11.14 6.41 -17.22
CA PHE A 471 11.11 5.24 -18.10
C PHE A 471 9.79 4.48 -18.00
N PHE A 472 9.27 4.31 -16.78
CA PHE A 472 7.98 3.66 -16.54
C PHE A 472 6.83 4.39 -17.23
N HIS A 473 6.72 5.71 -17.07
CA HIS A 473 5.64 6.46 -17.71
C HIS A 473 5.79 6.56 -19.24
N SER A 474 7.00 6.78 -19.75
CA SER A 474 7.23 7.01 -21.18
C SER A 474 7.23 5.73 -22.02
N ILE A 475 7.90 4.68 -21.56
CA ILE A 475 8.10 3.44 -22.32
C ILE A 475 7.10 2.38 -21.89
N ILE A 476 7.04 2.05 -20.60
CA ILE A 476 6.24 0.91 -20.11
C ILE A 476 4.75 1.20 -20.30
N LEU A 477 4.24 2.29 -19.71
CA LEU A 477 2.84 2.68 -19.84
C LEU A 477 2.53 3.28 -21.22
N GLY A 478 3.40 4.17 -21.71
CA GLY A 478 3.17 4.92 -22.94
C GLY A 478 3.24 4.09 -24.23
N GLN A 479 4.07 3.05 -24.28
CA GLN A 479 4.34 2.30 -25.52
C GLN A 479 4.10 0.80 -25.42
N ARG A 480 4.34 0.16 -24.26
CA ARG A 480 4.34 -1.31 -24.15
C ARG A 480 3.01 -1.87 -23.63
N LEU A 481 2.35 -1.17 -22.71
CA LEU A 481 1.11 -1.62 -22.08
C LEU A 481 -0.14 -0.87 -22.56
N THR A 482 -0.04 -0.10 -23.65
CA THR A 482 -1.11 0.77 -24.16
C THR A 482 -2.41 0.01 -24.44
N SER A 483 -2.32 -1.19 -25.04
CA SER A 483 -3.44 -2.11 -25.29
C SER A 483 -4.15 -2.52 -24.01
N ILE A 484 -3.40 -2.97 -22.99
CA ILE A 484 -3.92 -3.43 -21.70
C ILE A 484 -4.55 -2.27 -20.91
N ILE A 485 -3.91 -1.10 -20.92
CA ILE A 485 -4.39 0.09 -20.23
C ILE A 485 -5.71 0.60 -20.83
N SER A 486 -5.87 0.51 -22.16
CA SER A 486 -7.11 0.90 -22.83
C SER A 486 -8.33 0.10 -22.36
N LEU A 487 -8.12 -1.13 -21.88
CA LEU A 487 -9.17 -2.02 -21.39
C LEU A 487 -9.54 -1.76 -19.91
N SER A 488 -8.62 -1.23 -19.11
CA SER A 488 -8.87 -0.94 -17.69
C SER A 488 -7.97 0.20 -17.17
N PRO A 489 -8.49 1.45 -17.09
CA PRO A 489 -7.68 2.60 -16.70
C PRO A 489 -7.20 2.57 -15.25
N ASN A 490 -7.92 1.88 -14.35
CA ASN A 490 -7.57 1.74 -12.92
C ASN A 490 -6.23 1.03 -12.70
N ILE A 491 -5.81 0.17 -13.63
CA ILE A 491 -4.54 -0.56 -13.53
C ILE A 491 -3.35 0.41 -13.55
N THR A 492 -3.45 1.52 -14.30
CA THR A 492 -2.38 2.52 -14.41
C THR A 492 -2.04 3.13 -13.05
N THR A 493 -3.07 3.51 -12.29
CA THR A 493 -2.90 4.09 -10.96
C THR A 493 -2.30 3.09 -9.98
N GLU A 494 -2.72 1.83 -10.05
CA GLU A 494 -2.23 0.78 -9.14
C GLU A 494 -0.76 0.44 -9.41
N LEU A 495 -0.37 0.25 -10.68
CA LEU A 495 1.03 0.03 -11.06
C LEU A 495 1.94 1.21 -10.68
N THR A 496 1.45 2.44 -10.85
CA THR A 496 2.19 3.65 -10.46
C THR A 496 2.39 3.69 -8.95
N ASN A 497 1.38 3.36 -8.16
CA ASN A 497 1.49 3.31 -6.70
C ASN A 497 2.49 2.25 -6.23
N ILE A 498 2.44 1.05 -6.80
CA ILE A 498 3.39 -0.05 -6.47
C ILE A 498 4.83 0.36 -6.79
N LEU A 499 5.06 0.99 -7.94
CA LEU A 499 6.39 1.47 -8.30
C LEU A 499 6.88 2.54 -7.33
N ASN A 500 6.04 3.53 -7.04
CA ASN A 500 6.38 4.62 -6.12
C ASN A 500 6.69 4.12 -4.72
N GLU A 501 5.94 3.14 -4.20
CA GLU A 501 6.21 2.51 -2.92
C GLU A 501 7.55 1.75 -2.92
N THR A 502 7.84 1.02 -4.01
CA THR A 502 9.09 0.27 -4.14
C THR A 502 10.30 1.23 -4.25
N LEU A 503 10.16 2.32 -5.00
CA LEU A 503 11.19 3.34 -5.18
C LEU A 503 11.37 4.19 -3.92
N SER A 504 10.31 4.56 -3.21
CA SER A 504 10.40 5.31 -1.95
C SER A 504 11.09 4.48 -0.88
N SER A 505 10.81 3.18 -0.83
CA SER A 505 11.53 2.26 0.05
C SER A 505 13.04 2.23 -0.25
N LEU A 506 13.43 2.21 -1.52
CA LEU A 506 14.83 2.28 -1.92
C LEU A 506 15.45 3.64 -1.58
N THR A 507 14.78 4.76 -1.85
CA THR A 507 15.34 6.09 -1.60
C THR A 507 15.36 6.43 -0.13
N ASP A 508 14.27 6.30 0.60
CA ASP A 508 14.16 6.85 1.95
C ASP A 508 14.94 6.00 2.97
N GLN A 509 14.83 4.67 2.87
CA GLN A 509 15.49 3.75 3.78
C GLN A 509 16.97 3.56 3.44
N CYS A 510 17.32 3.24 2.19
CA CYS A 510 18.73 3.01 1.84
C CYS A 510 19.55 4.29 1.87
N ARG A 511 19.02 5.45 1.45
CA ARG A 511 19.79 6.72 1.56
C ARG A 511 20.04 7.08 3.02
N THR A 512 19.09 6.82 3.92
CA THR A 512 19.28 7.04 5.37
C THR A 512 20.35 6.09 5.92
N ASN A 513 20.32 4.81 5.55
CA ASN A 513 21.33 3.83 5.98
C ASN A 513 22.72 4.17 5.45
N LEU A 514 22.85 4.48 4.15
CA LEU A 514 24.11 4.89 3.53
C LEU A 514 24.66 6.16 4.20
N LYS A 515 23.78 7.12 4.50
CA LYS A 515 24.17 8.34 5.23
C LYS A 515 24.75 8.01 6.60
N ASN A 516 24.09 7.17 7.39
CA ASN A 516 24.57 6.78 8.71
C ASN A 516 25.92 6.04 8.63
N LEU A 517 26.08 5.17 7.63
CA LEU A 517 27.30 4.39 7.44
C LEU A 517 28.51 5.25 7.05
N VAL A 518 28.31 6.27 6.21
CA VAL A 518 29.36 7.26 5.89
C VAL A 518 29.71 8.10 7.13
N ILE A 519 28.72 8.44 7.97
CA ILE A 519 28.96 9.15 9.24
C ILE A 519 29.80 8.28 10.18
N GLU A 520 29.43 7.02 10.37
CA GLU A 520 30.14 6.08 11.24
C GLU A 520 31.59 5.86 10.78
N GLN A 521 31.84 5.71 9.47
CA GLN A 521 33.20 5.62 8.92
C GLN A 521 34.06 6.87 9.21
N LEU A 522 33.47 8.05 9.09
CA LEU A 522 34.18 9.30 9.38
C LEU A 522 34.46 9.45 10.88
N ILE A 523 33.52 9.05 11.74
CA ILE A 523 33.70 9.05 13.19
C ILE A 523 34.81 8.06 13.58
N GLU A 524 34.83 6.84 13.03
CA GLU A 524 35.87 5.84 13.31
C GLU A 524 37.28 6.35 12.94
N ARG A 525 37.45 6.95 11.75
CA ARG A 525 38.71 7.58 11.32
C ARG A 525 39.16 8.72 12.27
N CYS A 526 38.21 9.50 12.79
CA CYS A 526 38.52 10.54 13.76
C CYS A 526 38.85 9.95 15.14
N ASN A 527 38.15 8.90 15.57
CA ASN A 527 38.33 8.21 16.85
C ASN A 527 39.68 7.49 16.95
N GLU A 528 40.16 6.85 15.88
CA GLU A 528 41.53 6.30 15.81
C GLU A 528 42.57 7.37 16.17
N THR A 529 42.34 8.59 15.70
CA THR A 529 43.23 9.73 16.01
C THR A 529 43.03 10.22 17.44
N LEU A 530 41.82 10.14 18.01
CA LEU A 530 41.52 10.51 19.40
C LEU A 530 42.14 9.54 20.42
N HIS A 531 42.28 8.25 20.10
CA HIS A 531 43.00 7.31 20.98
C HIS A 531 44.45 7.72 21.22
N SER A 532 45.12 8.32 20.23
CA SER A 532 46.47 8.89 20.41
C SER A 532 46.51 10.02 21.44
N ILE A 533 45.39 10.71 21.68
CA ILE A 533 45.27 11.79 22.67
C ILE A 533 45.25 11.22 24.10
N GLN A 534 44.66 10.04 24.30
CA GLN A 534 44.63 9.36 25.60
C GLN A 534 46.02 8.94 26.08
N GLU A 535 46.97 8.73 25.15
CA GLU A 535 48.37 8.41 25.46
C GLU A 535 49.23 9.66 25.78
N ILE A 536 48.73 10.88 25.52
CA ILE A 536 49.47 12.13 25.76
C ILE A 536 49.91 12.25 27.23
N PRO A 537 49.06 12.04 28.25
CA PRO A 537 49.50 12.10 29.64
C PRO A 537 50.64 11.12 29.97
N ARG A 538 50.65 9.92 29.37
CA ARG A 538 51.74 8.93 29.53
C ARG A 538 53.04 9.38 28.88
N MET A 539 52.96 10.07 27.74
CA MET A 539 54.12 10.58 26.99
C MET A 539 54.87 11.71 27.70
N TYR A 540 54.23 12.39 28.66
CA TYR A 540 54.83 13.50 29.41
C TYR A 540 54.98 13.23 30.92
N ARG A 541 54.15 12.36 31.54
CA ARG A 541 54.30 12.00 32.97
C ARG A 541 55.63 11.27 33.22
N LYS A 542 56.41 11.79 34.18
CA LYS A 542 57.71 11.22 34.60
C LYS A 542 58.73 11.10 33.47
N THR A 543 58.65 11.99 32.48
CA THR A 543 59.66 12.13 31.44
C THR A 543 60.27 13.52 31.55
N ASN A 544 61.60 13.69 31.39
CA ASN A 544 62.26 15.01 31.32
C ASN A 544 61.96 15.75 30.01
N ARG A 545 60.81 15.50 29.37
CA ARG A 545 60.41 16.14 28.13
C ARG A 545 59.76 17.49 28.44
N GLU A 546 60.17 18.52 27.70
CA GLU A 546 59.55 19.84 27.78
C GLU A 546 58.06 19.78 27.38
N ALA A 547 57.25 20.63 28.02
CA ALA A 547 55.83 20.73 27.70
C ALA A 547 55.61 21.14 26.23
N PRO A 548 54.57 20.59 25.55
CA PRO A 548 54.35 20.83 24.14
C PRO A 548 54.06 22.32 23.86
N ARG A 549 54.86 22.94 22.98
CA ARG A 549 54.74 24.35 22.53
C ARG A 549 53.94 24.52 21.23
N LYS A 550 53.42 23.42 20.65
CA LYS A 550 52.67 23.40 19.38
C LYS A 550 51.30 22.73 19.58
N PRO A 551 50.28 23.04 18.75
CA PRO A 551 48.99 22.35 18.79
C PRO A 551 49.16 20.85 18.67
N SER A 552 48.30 20.07 19.34
CA SER A 552 48.33 18.61 19.24
C SER A 552 48.20 18.18 17.77
N ASN A 553 49.16 17.38 17.29
CA ASN A 553 49.12 16.80 15.96
C ASN A 553 47.82 16.02 15.71
N SER A 554 47.23 15.42 16.75
CA SER A 554 45.97 14.69 16.66
C SER A 554 44.80 15.59 16.23
N ILE A 555 44.74 16.82 16.73
CA ILE A 555 43.71 17.80 16.33
C ILE A 555 43.93 18.23 14.87
N ILE A 556 45.18 18.47 14.48
CA ILE A 556 45.54 18.83 13.09
C ILE A 556 45.16 17.71 12.12
N VAL A 557 45.39 16.45 12.49
CA VAL A 557 45.04 15.27 11.68
C VAL A 557 43.52 15.12 11.55
N ILE A 558 42.75 15.29 12.64
CA ILE A 558 41.27 15.29 12.59
C ILE A 558 40.76 16.39 11.66
N CYS A 559 41.22 17.63 11.83
CA CYS A 559 40.85 18.74 10.95
C CYS A 559 41.24 18.48 9.49
N ARG A 560 42.39 17.83 9.25
CA ARG A 560 42.82 17.44 7.90
C ARG A 560 41.88 16.39 7.29
N HIS A 561 41.50 15.33 8.01
CA HIS A 561 40.56 14.32 7.52
C HIS A 561 39.21 14.96 7.14
N LEU A 562 38.70 15.86 7.98
CA LEU A 562 37.45 16.59 7.71
C LEU A 562 37.57 17.54 6.52
N LYS A 563 38.73 18.20 6.34
CA LYS A 563 38.97 19.12 5.22
C LYS A 563 39.19 18.39 3.90
N THR A 564 39.92 17.27 3.90
CA THR A 564 40.07 16.40 2.72
C THR A 564 38.71 15.88 2.29
N PHE A 565 37.90 15.37 3.23
CA PHE A 565 36.52 14.99 2.95
C PHE A 565 35.70 16.17 2.38
N SER A 566 35.72 17.36 3.01
CA SER A 566 35.00 18.52 2.47
C SER A 566 35.46 18.92 1.05
N ASN A 567 36.78 18.88 0.78
CA ASN A 567 37.34 19.29 -0.50
C ASN A 567 37.05 18.27 -1.62
N ASP A 568 37.16 16.97 -1.34
CA ASP A 568 36.86 15.92 -2.31
C ASP A 568 35.40 15.97 -2.79
N TYR A 569 34.51 16.54 -1.98
CA TYR A 569 33.06 16.54 -2.23
C TYR A 569 32.43 17.93 -2.46
N ARG A 570 33.20 19.02 -2.42
CA ARG A 570 32.75 20.38 -2.84
C ARG A 570 32.47 20.50 -4.34
N ASN A 571 33.07 19.62 -5.15
CA ASN A 571 32.97 19.66 -6.62
C ASN A 571 31.91 18.72 -7.19
N SER A 572 31.08 18.06 -6.37
CA SER A 572 30.02 17.19 -6.86
C SER A 572 28.71 18.00 -6.99
N PRO A 573 28.27 18.36 -8.21
CA PRO A 573 27.18 19.31 -8.45
C PRO A 573 25.79 18.83 -8.01
N SER A 574 25.66 17.59 -7.53
CA SER A 574 24.40 17.02 -7.03
C SER A 574 24.27 17.05 -5.50
N ILE A 575 25.29 17.54 -4.78
CA ILE A 575 25.23 17.77 -3.34
C ILE A 575 24.95 19.26 -3.10
N GLU A 576 23.84 19.76 -3.62
CA GLU A 576 23.27 21.05 -3.17
C GLU A 576 22.56 20.92 -1.82
N ASP A 577 22.59 19.74 -1.23
CA ASP A 577 21.94 19.49 0.01
C ASP A 577 22.75 20.04 1.18
N LYS A 578 22.24 21.16 1.72
CA LYS A 578 22.14 21.56 3.14
C LYS A 578 22.35 20.43 4.20
N TYR A 579 22.16 19.16 3.82
CA TYR A 579 22.35 17.94 4.61
C TYR A 579 23.82 17.49 4.79
N LEU A 580 24.75 17.79 3.88
CA LEU A 580 26.19 17.55 4.10
C LEU A 580 26.82 18.64 4.99
N MET A 581 26.16 19.79 5.17
CA MET A 581 26.47 20.73 6.27
C MET A 581 25.89 20.25 7.61
N LYS A 582 24.83 19.42 7.59
CA LYS A 582 24.30 18.69 8.76
C LYS A 582 25.25 17.57 9.22
N PHE A 583 26.17 17.15 8.35
CA PHE A 583 27.23 16.15 8.61
C PHE A 583 28.21 16.60 9.70
N PHE A 584 28.35 17.91 9.90
CA PHE A 584 29.20 18.52 10.93
C PHE A 584 28.45 18.89 12.21
N SER A 585 27.17 18.55 12.31
CA SER A 585 26.49 18.62 13.60
C SER A 585 26.92 17.42 14.46
N ILE A 586 28.14 17.47 15.02
CA ILE A 586 28.26 17.12 16.44
C ILE A 586 27.24 18.06 17.07
N LYS A 587 26.04 17.56 17.38
CA LYS A 587 24.78 18.32 17.36
C LYS A 587 24.77 19.64 18.15
N ASN A 588 25.80 19.90 18.94
CA ASN A 588 25.92 20.94 19.94
C ASN A 588 27.32 21.58 20.04
N LEU A 589 28.32 21.30 19.18
CA LEU A 589 29.67 21.88 19.35
C LEU A 589 29.79 23.29 18.73
N HIS A 590 30.00 24.32 19.56
CA HIS A 590 30.25 25.71 19.14
C HIS A 590 31.69 26.10 19.44
N LEU A 591 32.47 26.49 18.43
CA LEU A 591 33.79 27.10 18.64
C LEU A 591 33.73 28.60 18.31
N LEU A 592 33.97 29.45 19.30
CA LEU A 592 33.84 30.91 19.17
C LEU A 592 35.18 31.62 19.43
N ASN A 593 35.59 32.45 18.47
CA ASN A 593 36.69 33.39 18.64
C ASN A 593 36.18 34.67 19.29
N ILE A 594 36.52 34.90 20.56
CA ILE A 594 36.09 36.09 21.29
C ILE A 594 36.99 37.27 20.93
N THR A 595 36.38 38.25 20.27
CA THR A 595 36.98 39.52 19.83
C THR A 595 36.28 40.68 20.55
N SER A 596 36.86 41.88 20.47
CA SER A 596 36.25 43.11 20.99
C SER A 596 34.83 43.34 20.48
N ASP A 597 34.52 42.96 19.24
CA ASP A 597 33.21 43.16 18.64
C ASP A 597 32.14 42.29 19.28
N ILE A 598 32.47 41.04 19.65
CA ILE A 598 31.56 40.14 20.36
C ILE A 598 31.31 40.64 21.79
N MET A 599 32.32 41.26 22.43
CA MET A 599 32.17 41.82 23.76
C MET A 599 31.14 42.96 23.80
N ASN A 600 31.02 43.75 22.73
CA ASN A 600 29.98 44.79 22.62
C ASN A 600 28.54 44.22 22.55
N ASP A 601 28.37 42.94 22.21
CA ASP A 601 27.05 42.31 22.19
C ASP A 601 26.58 41.88 23.60
N ILE A 602 27.46 41.85 24.60
CA ILE A 602 27.16 41.32 25.94
C ILE A 602 27.14 42.36 27.06
N GLU A 603 27.78 43.50 26.86
CA GLU A 603 27.95 44.54 27.88
C GLU A 603 27.40 45.89 27.42
N THR A 604 26.96 46.68 28.38
CA THR A 604 26.62 48.08 28.18
C THR A 604 27.88 48.91 27.93
N ASP A 605 27.71 50.09 27.32
CA ASP A 605 28.84 51.01 27.14
C ASP A 605 29.02 51.95 28.35
N LYS A 606 30.09 52.75 28.32
CA LYS A 606 30.43 53.73 29.38
C LYS A 606 29.33 54.76 29.68
N ASN A 607 28.44 55.06 28.73
CA ASN A 607 27.35 56.02 28.87
C ASN A 607 26.03 55.33 29.27
N ASN A 608 25.93 54.00 29.07
CA ASN A 608 24.69 53.24 29.12
C ASN A 608 24.68 52.19 30.25
N ASN A 609 25.12 52.55 31.47
CA ASN A 609 25.05 51.72 32.71
C ASN A 609 26.35 50.92 33.04
N TYR A 610 27.49 51.61 33.12
CA TYR A 610 28.73 51.18 33.79
C TYR A 610 29.40 49.85 33.35
N TRP A 611 29.35 49.48 32.06
CA TRP A 611 29.96 48.23 31.54
C TRP A 611 29.41 46.95 32.19
N LYS A 612 28.14 46.97 32.63
CA LYS A 612 27.42 45.80 33.13
C LYS A 612 27.07 44.86 31.99
N TYR A 613 26.83 43.58 32.29
CA TYR A 613 26.12 42.75 31.33
C TYR A 613 24.72 43.32 31.06
N TYR A 614 24.27 43.22 29.81
CA TYR A 614 22.89 43.51 29.45
C TYR A 614 21.88 42.69 30.28
N SER A 615 20.61 43.08 30.23
CA SER A 615 19.53 42.27 30.80
C SER A 615 19.48 40.89 30.13
N TYR A 616 18.93 39.89 30.82
CA TYR A 616 18.86 38.54 30.25
C TYR A 616 18.11 38.50 28.91
N ASP A 617 17.01 39.24 28.79
CA ASP A 617 16.23 39.32 27.56
C ASP A 617 17.04 39.93 26.41
N GLU A 618 17.80 40.98 26.68
CA GLU A 618 18.70 41.58 25.68
C GLU A 618 19.84 40.63 25.29
N ILE A 619 20.42 39.88 26.23
CA ILE A 619 21.44 38.87 25.92
C ILE A 619 20.84 37.74 25.09
N ARG A 620 19.61 37.33 25.39
CA ARG A 620 18.89 36.32 24.61
C ARG A 620 18.71 36.78 23.16
N GLU A 621 18.30 38.03 22.96
CA GLU A 621 18.10 38.66 21.65
C GLU A 621 19.41 38.93 20.90
N LYS A 622 20.34 39.67 21.52
CA LYS A 622 21.58 40.18 20.90
C LYS A 622 22.65 39.10 20.75
N LEU A 623 22.71 38.14 21.67
CA LEU A 623 23.75 37.11 21.71
C LEU A 623 23.21 35.72 21.35
N LEU A 624 22.31 35.17 22.17
CA LEU A 624 21.97 33.74 22.06
C LEU A 624 21.26 33.42 20.75
N ASN A 625 20.35 34.29 20.29
CA ASN A 625 19.70 34.17 18.99
C ASN A 625 20.68 34.43 17.83
N LYS A 626 21.53 35.47 17.95
CA LYS A 626 22.51 35.86 16.92
C LYS A 626 23.53 34.75 16.66
N TYR A 627 24.10 34.17 17.71
CA TYR A 627 25.12 33.11 17.64
C TYR A 627 24.53 31.68 17.68
N ARG A 628 23.20 31.56 17.79
CA ARG A 628 22.45 30.30 17.78
C ARG A 628 22.95 29.26 18.79
N ILE A 629 23.23 29.70 20.02
CA ILE A 629 23.75 28.84 21.10
C ILE A 629 22.56 28.26 21.88
N SER A 630 22.43 26.93 21.97
CA SER A 630 21.35 26.24 22.70
C SER A 630 21.84 25.69 24.04
N GLN A 631 20.97 25.47 25.04
CA GLN A 631 21.42 25.03 26.38
C GLN A 631 22.23 23.71 26.42
N GLU A 632 22.06 22.83 25.43
CA GLU A 632 22.81 21.58 25.29
C GLU A 632 24.15 21.74 24.57
N SER A 633 24.51 22.97 24.20
CA SER A 633 25.72 23.31 23.46
C SER A 633 26.99 23.02 24.26
N PHE A 634 27.92 22.30 23.64
CA PHE A 634 29.31 22.21 24.02
C PHE A 634 30.06 23.40 23.41
N ILE A 635 30.45 24.37 24.23
CA ILE A 635 30.99 25.66 23.77
C ILE A 635 32.48 25.72 24.11
N VAL A 636 33.30 25.92 23.08
CA VAL A 636 34.73 26.11 23.19
C VAL A 636 35.07 27.54 22.78
N LEU A 637 35.62 28.30 23.71
CA LEU A 637 35.94 29.71 23.54
C LEU A 637 37.45 29.88 23.41
N TYR A 638 37.90 30.77 22.53
CA TYR A 638 39.31 31.10 22.39
C TYR A 638 39.50 32.57 21.99
N THR A 639 40.70 33.10 22.20
CA THR A 639 41.11 34.43 21.71
C THR A 639 42.62 34.46 21.53
N LYS A 640 43.13 35.35 20.69
CA LYS A 640 44.56 35.68 20.60
C LYS A 640 44.95 36.91 21.42
N GLU A 641 43.95 37.65 21.90
CA GLU A 641 44.16 38.89 22.64
C GLU A 641 44.24 38.58 24.16
N LYS A 642 43.49 39.28 25.00
CA LYS A 642 43.51 39.10 26.46
C LYS A 642 42.60 37.96 26.90
N LEU A 643 43.13 37.03 27.70
CA LEU A 643 42.39 35.87 28.19
C LEU A 643 41.18 36.27 29.04
N MET A 644 41.25 37.41 29.73
CA MET A 644 40.14 37.95 30.53
C MET A 644 38.87 38.24 29.70
N MET A 645 38.98 38.47 28.38
CA MET A 645 37.81 38.64 27.51
C MET A 645 37.02 37.33 27.37
N VAL A 646 37.74 36.25 27.09
CA VAL A 646 37.15 34.91 27.01
C VAL A 646 36.59 34.51 28.37
N ALA A 647 37.30 34.82 29.46
CA ALA A 647 36.81 34.54 30.80
C ALA A 647 35.52 35.29 31.13
N ARG A 648 35.43 36.56 30.75
CA ARG A 648 34.22 37.38 30.92
C ARG A 648 33.04 36.76 30.17
N PHE A 649 33.21 36.44 28.89
CA PHE A 649 32.18 35.77 28.10
C PHE A 649 31.80 34.38 28.65
N ALA A 650 32.79 33.59 29.09
CA ALA A 650 32.57 32.29 29.70
C ALA A 650 31.76 32.41 31.00
N TRP A 651 32.06 33.41 31.83
CA TRP A 651 31.35 33.65 33.09
C TRP A 651 29.89 34.06 32.85
N LEU A 652 29.62 34.80 31.78
CA LEU A 652 28.25 35.10 31.36
C LEU A 652 27.46 33.83 31.00
N LEU A 653 28.04 32.95 30.17
CA LEU A 653 27.40 31.68 29.82
C LEU A 653 27.22 30.78 31.05
N TYR A 654 28.17 30.81 31.97
CA TYR A 654 28.09 30.10 33.25
C TYR A 654 26.91 30.62 34.09
N TRP A 655 26.74 31.94 34.19
CA TRP A 655 25.60 32.60 34.85
C TRP A 655 24.25 32.21 34.23
N ILE A 656 24.18 32.11 32.91
CA ILE A 656 22.96 31.66 32.21
C ILE A 656 22.65 30.18 32.52
N GLY A 657 23.68 29.36 32.77
CA GLY A 657 23.53 27.95 33.16
C GLY A 657 24.04 26.93 32.15
N TYR A 658 24.89 27.34 31.21
CA TYR A 658 25.52 26.43 30.26
C TYR A 658 26.50 25.48 30.98
N LYS A 659 26.35 24.17 30.75
CA LYS A 659 27.11 23.13 31.47
C LYS A 659 28.47 22.82 30.85
N HIS A 660 28.62 23.02 29.55
CA HIS A 660 29.76 22.52 28.79
C HIS A 660 30.55 23.67 28.15
N ILE A 661 31.14 24.53 28.99
CA ILE A 661 32.00 25.64 28.53
C ILE A 661 33.46 25.21 28.71
N LYS A 662 34.28 25.37 27.67
CA LYS A 662 35.73 25.12 27.70
C LYS A 662 36.47 26.31 27.11
N ILE A 663 37.59 26.68 27.72
CA ILE A 663 38.49 27.72 27.22
C ILE A 663 39.69 27.02 26.59
N LEU A 664 39.92 27.29 25.32
CA LEU A 664 41.07 26.76 24.59
C LEU A 664 42.23 27.76 24.72
N ILE A 665 43.34 27.30 25.30
CA ILE A 665 44.57 28.07 25.49
C ILE A 665 45.66 27.64 24.49
N GLY A 666 46.45 28.60 24.02
CA GLY A 666 47.63 28.37 23.16
C GLY A 666 47.53 28.97 21.75
N GLN A 667 48.58 28.80 20.94
CA GLN A 667 48.65 29.33 19.58
C GLN A 667 47.75 28.56 18.61
N ILE A 668 46.61 29.14 18.24
CA ILE A 668 45.61 28.53 17.36
C ILE A 668 45.56 29.27 16.01
N ASP A 669 45.44 28.53 14.91
CA ASP A 669 45.13 29.10 13.58
C ASP A 669 43.60 29.24 13.42
N PRO A 670 43.04 30.47 13.36
CA PRO A 670 41.60 30.70 13.23
C PRO A 670 40.99 30.11 11.95
N SER A 671 41.81 29.93 10.90
CA SER A 671 41.35 29.41 9.60
C SER A 671 40.95 27.93 9.65
N LEU A 672 41.34 27.21 10.70
CA LEU A 672 41.04 25.79 10.88
C LEU A 672 39.61 25.52 11.39
N PHE A 673 38.82 26.54 11.79
CA PHE A 673 37.64 26.30 12.63
C PHE A 673 36.38 27.12 12.35
N ILE A 674 36.23 27.72 11.16
CA ILE A 674 34.99 28.43 10.81
C ILE A 674 33.92 27.40 10.44
N MET A 675 32.93 27.19 11.33
CA MET A 675 31.75 26.38 11.07
C MET A 675 30.49 27.17 11.43
N ASN A 676 29.61 27.40 10.46
CA ASN A 676 28.32 28.05 10.67
C ASN A 676 27.25 27.00 10.95
N PHE A 677 26.57 27.12 12.09
CA PHE A 677 25.55 26.17 12.55
C PHE A 677 24.12 26.69 12.29
N SER A 678 23.20 25.77 11.98
CA SER A 678 21.77 26.05 11.81
C SER A 678 20.96 25.02 12.59
N GLN A 679 20.50 25.35 13.80
CA GLN A 679 19.51 24.55 14.53
C GLN A 679 18.54 25.41 15.34
N VAL A 680 17.42 24.79 15.71
CA VAL A 680 16.32 25.32 16.53
C VAL A 680 16.80 25.50 17.98
N LEU A 681 16.52 26.68 18.53
CA LEU A 681 17.03 27.13 19.83
C LEU A 681 16.10 26.70 20.97
N ASN A 682 16.59 25.85 21.86
CA ASN A 682 16.01 25.66 23.19
C ASN A 682 16.80 26.54 24.17
N LEU A 683 16.27 27.72 24.47
CA LEU A 683 16.90 28.72 25.33
C LEU A 683 16.23 28.71 26.71
N PRO A 684 16.97 28.85 27.81
CA PRO A 684 16.36 28.99 29.12
C PRO A 684 15.51 30.27 29.18
N ASN A 685 14.44 30.27 29.97
CA ASN A 685 13.60 31.47 30.14
C ASN A 685 14.21 32.49 31.11
N LEU A 686 15.10 32.03 32.01
CA LEU A 686 15.79 32.83 33.02
C LEU A 686 17.21 32.25 33.24
N PRO A 687 18.18 33.05 33.74
CA PRO A 687 19.48 32.54 34.15
C PRO A 687 19.35 31.47 35.25
N LEU A 688 20.03 30.34 35.11
CA LEU A 688 19.92 29.21 36.04
C LEU A 688 20.89 29.26 37.21
N ARG A 689 21.88 30.17 37.18
CA ARG A 689 22.86 30.37 38.25
C ARG A 689 22.92 31.83 38.67
N PRO A 690 21.83 32.42 39.19
CA PRO A 690 21.82 33.83 39.57
C PRO A 690 22.89 34.19 40.60
N GLU A 691 23.32 33.26 41.45
CA GLU A 691 24.29 33.44 42.52
C GLU A 691 25.71 33.79 42.06
N VAL A 692 26.09 33.52 40.80
CA VAL A 692 27.46 33.77 40.30
C VAL A 692 27.68 35.20 39.80
N ARG A 693 26.61 36.00 39.68
CA ARG A 693 26.64 37.42 39.30
C ARG A 693 26.02 38.25 40.42
N LEU A 694 26.76 39.24 40.91
CA LEU A 694 26.26 40.22 41.89
C LEU A 694 26.26 41.63 41.28
N THR A 695 25.23 42.40 41.60
CA THR A 695 25.17 43.85 41.32
C THR A 695 25.53 44.67 42.58
N CYS A 696 25.87 45.95 42.43
CA CYS A 696 26.20 46.80 43.59
C CYS A 696 25.03 46.93 44.60
N ASP A 697 23.79 46.98 44.14
CA ASP A 697 22.60 46.97 45.02
C ASP A 697 22.56 45.73 45.91
N GLN A 698 22.87 44.56 45.34
CA GLN A 698 22.85 43.28 46.04
C GLN A 698 24.05 43.09 46.98
N LEU A 699 25.15 43.80 46.72
CA LEU A 699 26.40 43.67 47.48
C LEU A 699 26.22 44.04 48.96
N SER A 700 25.36 45.01 49.27
CA SER A 700 25.08 45.45 50.64
C SER A 700 24.62 44.31 51.57
N ASN A 701 23.83 43.36 51.04
CA ASN A 701 23.34 42.20 51.78
C ASN A 701 24.46 41.19 52.11
N GLU A 702 25.55 41.19 51.34
CA GLU A 702 26.66 40.25 51.52
C GLU A 702 27.61 40.69 52.63
N PHE A 703 27.73 41.99 52.90
CA PHE A 703 28.69 42.52 53.90
C PHE A 703 28.45 42.05 55.33
N LEU A 704 27.24 41.56 55.63
CA LEU A 704 26.91 40.99 56.94
C LEU A 704 27.39 39.53 57.10
N SER A 705 27.81 38.87 56.00
CA SER A 705 28.25 37.47 56.04
C SER A 705 29.68 37.34 56.57
N GLN A 706 29.84 36.54 57.62
CA GLN A 706 31.16 36.18 58.16
C GLN A 706 31.83 35.03 57.40
N THR A 707 31.12 34.41 56.45
CA THR A 707 31.62 33.27 55.65
C THR A 707 31.90 33.66 54.19
N THR A 708 31.84 34.96 53.89
CA THR A 708 32.08 35.51 52.56
C THR A 708 33.40 36.27 52.55
N LYS A 709 34.30 35.93 51.61
CA LYS A 709 35.53 36.66 51.35
C LYS A 709 35.34 37.59 50.16
N PHE A 710 35.77 38.84 50.29
CA PHE A 710 35.67 39.85 49.24
C PHE A 710 37.08 40.15 48.71
N ILE A 711 37.32 40.01 47.41
CA ILE A 711 38.66 40.11 46.81
C ILE A 711 38.66 41.13 45.66
N ASP A 712 39.49 42.15 45.78
CA ASP A 712 39.76 43.16 44.75
C ASP A 712 40.98 42.74 43.93
N VAL A 713 40.77 42.39 42.66
CA VAL A 713 41.83 41.93 41.75
C VAL A 713 42.41 43.05 40.89
N ARG A 714 42.23 44.31 41.29
CA ARG A 714 42.94 45.45 40.70
C ARG A 714 44.38 45.52 41.18
N THR A 715 45.17 46.41 40.57
CA THR A 715 46.54 46.69 41.04
C THR A 715 46.52 47.39 42.40
N TYR A 716 47.61 47.32 43.16
CA TYR A 716 47.72 47.97 44.45
C TYR A 716 47.49 49.47 44.36
N LYS A 717 47.98 50.11 43.29
CA LYS A 717 47.78 51.55 43.05
C LYS A 717 46.32 51.93 42.82
N GLU A 718 45.55 51.04 42.19
CA GLU A 718 44.10 51.22 42.02
C GLU A 718 43.37 51.02 43.36
N TYR A 719 43.78 50.01 44.14
CA TYR A 719 43.21 49.69 45.45
C TYR A 719 43.49 50.76 46.51
N SER A 720 44.73 51.26 46.58
CA SER A 720 45.16 52.32 47.50
C SER A 720 44.54 53.69 47.15
N GLY A 721 44.03 53.83 45.92
CA GLY A 721 43.44 55.06 45.41
C GLY A 721 44.46 56.05 44.83
N GLU A 722 45.72 55.63 44.62
CA GLU A 722 46.74 56.44 43.93
C GLU A 722 46.35 56.75 42.48
N ILE A 723 45.72 55.79 41.80
CA ILE A 723 45.22 55.94 40.43
C ILE A 723 43.80 55.36 40.31
N THR A 724 43.06 55.77 39.29
CA THR A 724 41.75 55.16 38.97
C THR A 724 41.92 53.85 38.18
N GLY A 725 43.03 53.70 37.45
CA GLY A 725 43.32 52.56 36.57
C GLY A 725 42.67 52.64 35.18
N TYR A 726 41.75 53.59 34.98
CA TYR A 726 40.93 53.69 33.78
C TYR A 726 40.70 55.16 33.41
N SER A 727 40.81 55.50 32.13
CA SER A 727 40.61 56.87 31.64
C SER A 727 39.17 57.37 31.78
N TYR A 728 38.21 56.47 31.96
CA TYR A 728 36.78 56.77 32.06
C TYR A 728 36.21 56.69 33.48
N ILE A 729 36.99 56.23 34.47
CA ILE A 729 36.58 56.24 35.88
C ILE A 729 37.19 57.47 36.55
N ARG A 730 36.37 58.30 37.19
CA ARG A 730 36.82 59.59 37.76
C ARG A 730 37.36 59.48 39.17
N ARG A 731 36.80 58.56 39.97
CA ARG A 731 37.08 58.42 41.40
C ARG A 731 38.06 57.28 41.65
N SER A 732 39.05 57.50 42.52
CA SER A 732 40.01 56.49 42.97
C SER A 732 39.70 56.03 44.39
N GLY A 733 40.08 54.80 44.74
CA GLY A 733 39.78 54.17 46.03
C GLY A 733 39.38 52.70 45.88
N HIS A 734 38.83 52.12 46.96
CA HIS A 734 38.35 50.74 47.00
C HIS A 734 37.00 50.62 47.72
N ILE A 735 36.30 49.52 47.44
CA ILE A 735 35.06 49.18 48.13
C ILE A 735 35.40 48.66 49.52
N PRO A 736 34.76 49.14 50.60
CA PRO A 736 34.97 48.60 51.95
C PRO A 736 34.84 47.08 52.01
N ASN A 737 35.59 46.44 52.91
CA ASN A 737 35.67 44.98 53.13
C ASN A 737 36.36 44.15 52.03
N PHE A 738 36.54 44.69 50.82
CA PHE A 738 37.33 44.01 49.79
C PHE A 738 38.81 44.01 50.16
N GLN A 739 39.40 42.81 50.15
CA GLN A 739 40.82 42.61 50.40
C GLN A 739 41.58 42.68 49.08
N TYR A 740 42.72 43.35 49.11
CA TYR A 740 43.62 43.40 47.96
C TYR A 740 44.17 42.02 47.59
N ASP A 741 44.08 41.66 46.31
CA ASP A 741 44.71 40.46 45.78
C ASP A 741 46.21 40.69 45.54
N SER A 742 47.05 39.91 46.23
CA SER A 742 48.51 39.93 46.08
C SER A 742 49.03 39.65 44.66
N LEU A 743 48.18 39.16 43.75
CA LEU A 743 48.51 39.04 42.33
C LEU A 743 48.58 40.40 41.60
N ASP A 744 48.30 41.54 42.23
CA ASP A 744 48.57 42.89 41.71
C ASP A 744 48.08 43.14 40.26
N GLY A 745 46.86 42.72 39.95
CA GLY A 745 46.27 42.93 38.62
C GLY A 745 46.87 42.09 37.48
N LEU A 746 47.69 41.08 37.78
CA LEU A 746 48.35 40.19 36.81
C LEU A 746 47.40 39.54 35.81
N TYR A 747 46.14 39.33 36.16
CA TYR A 747 45.09 38.85 35.27
C TYR A 747 44.92 39.68 33.99
N ALA A 748 45.21 40.99 34.01
CA ALA A 748 45.15 41.84 32.81
C ALA A 748 46.32 41.60 31.83
N GLN A 749 47.39 40.97 32.30
CA GLN A 749 48.60 40.73 31.51
C GLN A 749 48.52 39.42 30.74
N ILE A 750 47.64 38.50 31.14
CA ILE A 750 47.50 37.16 30.55
C ILE A 750 46.84 37.24 29.16
N ASN A 751 47.57 36.77 28.15
CA ASN A 751 47.08 36.65 26.78
C ASN A 751 46.47 35.25 26.51
N GLY A 752 45.64 35.13 25.48
CA GLY A 752 44.99 33.86 25.11
C GLY A 752 45.94 32.80 24.52
N ASP A 753 47.11 33.21 24.05
CA ASP A 753 48.17 32.33 23.56
C ASP A 753 49.07 31.77 24.68
N ILE A 754 48.70 32.00 25.95
CA ILE A 754 49.38 31.45 27.13
C ILE A 754 49.59 29.93 27.03
N THR A 755 50.77 29.48 27.45
CA THR A 755 51.10 28.05 27.53
C THR A 755 50.55 27.41 28.82
N TRP A 756 50.36 26.10 28.80
CA TRP A 756 49.92 25.35 29.99
C TRP A 756 50.83 25.55 31.22
N ASN A 757 52.15 25.64 31.03
CA ASN A 757 53.09 25.85 32.14
C ASN A 757 52.95 27.23 32.77
N GLU A 758 52.79 28.27 31.94
CA GLU A 758 52.54 29.63 32.42
C GLU A 758 51.22 29.71 33.18
N LEU A 759 50.16 29.07 32.65
CA LEU A 759 48.87 28.99 33.33
C LEU A 759 48.98 28.26 34.67
N GLU A 760 49.65 27.11 34.71
CA GLU A 760 49.85 26.35 35.94
C GLU A 760 50.61 27.16 37.00
N ASN A 761 51.59 27.97 36.58
CA ASN A 761 52.29 28.88 37.49
C ASN A 761 51.34 29.93 38.07
N TYR A 762 50.45 30.53 37.28
CA TYR A 762 49.44 31.46 37.81
C TYR A 762 48.49 30.79 38.79
N LEU A 763 48.03 29.57 38.49
CA LEU A 763 47.17 28.80 39.39
C LEU A 763 47.89 28.45 40.70
N LYS A 764 49.18 28.09 40.65
CA LYS A 764 50.01 27.84 41.84
C LYS A 764 50.20 29.11 42.69
N ILE A 765 50.41 30.25 42.05
CA ILE A 765 50.52 31.53 42.75
C ILE A 765 49.19 31.81 43.47
N MET A 766 48.06 31.70 42.77
CA MET A 766 46.73 31.90 43.34
C MET A 766 46.41 30.94 44.49
N SER A 767 46.76 29.65 44.36
CA SER A 767 46.53 28.69 45.44
C SER A 767 47.35 28.99 46.70
N ASN A 768 48.53 29.58 46.54
CA ASN A 768 49.40 29.95 47.66
C ASN A 768 48.97 31.27 48.33
N THR A 769 48.38 32.19 47.57
CA THR A 769 47.99 33.51 48.07
C THR A 769 46.57 33.54 48.61
N ASN A 770 45.68 32.73 48.03
CA ASN A 770 44.29 32.55 48.47
C ASN A 770 44.09 31.15 49.06
N THR A 771 44.87 30.83 50.10
CA THR A 771 44.79 29.55 50.80
C THR A 771 43.37 29.24 51.26
N TYR A 772 42.98 27.98 51.08
CA TYR A 772 41.70 27.41 51.51
C TYR A 772 41.48 27.63 53.01
N ASP A 773 40.51 28.47 53.37
CA ASP A 773 39.97 28.53 54.73
C ASP A 773 38.63 27.80 54.71
N ASN A 774 38.54 26.69 55.45
CA ASN A 774 37.33 25.86 55.51
C ASN A 774 36.08 26.62 56.02
N ASN A 775 36.26 27.79 56.64
CA ASN A 775 35.16 28.63 57.09
C ASN A 775 34.59 29.52 55.98
N ILE A 776 35.31 29.73 54.88
CA ILE A 776 34.87 30.55 53.75
C ILE A 776 34.00 29.71 52.82
N LYS A 777 32.72 30.07 52.73
CA LYS A 777 31.74 29.38 51.86
C LYS A 777 31.56 30.10 50.53
N LYS A 778 31.80 31.41 50.49
CA LYS A 778 31.60 32.24 49.30
C LYS A 778 32.78 33.18 49.08
N ILE A 779 33.20 33.35 47.82
CA ILE A 779 34.19 34.36 47.43
C ILE A 779 33.57 35.29 46.39
N ILE A 780 33.67 36.59 46.61
CA ILE A 780 33.21 37.62 45.67
C ILE A 780 34.43 38.34 45.12
N TYR A 781 34.66 38.20 43.81
CA TYR A 781 35.72 38.91 43.09
C TYR A 781 35.18 40.20 42.49
N MET A 782 35.98 41.26 42.54
CA MET A 782 35.68 42.52 41.86
C MET A 782 36.92 43.10 41.19
N CYS A 783 36.70 43.97 40.21
CA CYS A 783 37.75 44.83 39.67
C CYS A 783 37.16 46.18 39.24
N GLY A 784 37.66 46.81 38.18
CA GLY A 784 37.07 48.04 37.65
C GLY A 784 35.67 47.82 37.06
N THR A 785 35.53 46.85 36.14
CA THR A 785 34.33 46.60 35.33
C THR A 785 34.07 45.10 35.09
N GLY A 786 34.49 44.24 36.03
CA GLY A 786 34.22 42.78 35.98
C GLY A 786 35.18 41.90 35.16
N TRP A 787 35.97 42.44 34.22
CA TRP A 787 36.80 41.62 33.30
C TRP A 787 37.89 40.80 34.00
N ARG A 788 38.76 41.46 34.79
CA ARG A 788 39.81 40.77 35.57
C ARG A 788 39.20 39.82 36.61
N ALA A 789 38.10 40.24 37.21
CA ALA A 789 37.38 39.47 38.22
C ALA A 789 36.81 38.16 37.65
N SER A 790 36.29 38.16 36.41
CA SER A 790 35.85 36.93 35.75
C SER A 790 36.98 35.93 35.50
N LEU A 791 38.19 36.39 35.16
CA LEU A 791 39.34 35.48 35.02
C LEU A 791 39.78 34.89 36.36
N ALA A 792 39.85 35.72 37.40
CA ALA A 792 40.15 35.27 38.76
C ALA A 792 39.08 34.27 39.26
N ALA A 793 37.81 34.53 38.99
CA ALA A 793 36.71 33.64 39.37
C ALA A 793 36.82 32.26 38.69
N ILE A 794 37.18 32.20 37.41
CA ILE A 794 37.42 30.92 36.72
C ILE A 794 38.60 30.15 37.33
N PHE A 795 39.69 30.84 37.66
CA PHE A 795 40.83 30.19 38.31
C PHE A 795 40.46 29.67 39.71
N ALA A 796 39.68 30.45 40.45
CA ALA A 796 39.18 30.05 41.76
C ALA A 796 38.24 28.83 41.68
N GLU A 797 37.38 28.75 40.66
CA GLU A 797 36.51 27.58 40.42
C GLU A 797 37.35 26.35 40.06
N GLU A 798 38.38 26.48 39.21
CA GLU A 798 39.27 25.36 38.83
C GLU A 798 40.06 24.84 40.04
N LEU A 799 40.47 25.75 40.94
CA LEU A 799 41.12 25.43 42.21
C LEU A 799 40.13 25.03 43.32
N ASN A 800 38.82 25.07 43.04
CA ASN A 800 37.72 24.84 43.96
C ASN A 800 37.76 25.69 45.24
N LEU A 801 38.25 26.93 45.22
CA LEU A 801 38.58 27.70 46.44
C LEU A 801 37.40 27.99 47.40
N ALA A 802 36.15 27.91 46.94
CA ALA A 802 34.95 28.07 47.77
C ALA A 802 33.76 27.34 47.15
N CYS A 803 32.69 27.13 47.93
CA CYS A 803 31.44 26.51 47.45
C CYS A 803 30.67 27.40 46.46
N THR A 804 30.83 28.71 46.56
CA THR A 804 30.18 29.67 45.67
C THR A 804 31.15 30.78 45.32
N ILE A 805 31.39 30.97 44.03
CA ILE A 805 32.21 32.09 43.54
C ILE A 805 31.29 33.03 42.75
N SER A 806 31.36 34.30 43.09
CA SER A 806 30.57 35.35 42.45
C SER A 806 31.47 36.46 41.92
N VAL A 807 31.03 37.12 40.86
CA VAL A 807 31.69 38.32 40.33
C VAL A 807 30.76 39.52 40.54
N LEU A 808 31.30 40.59 41.14
CA LEU A 808 30.66 41.89 41.15
C LEU A 808 30.77 42.51 39.75
N ASP A 809 29.65 42.57 39.05
CA ASP A 809 29.58 42.75 37.60
C ASP A 809 30.19 44.08 37.12
N SER A 810 29.72 45.19 37.69
CA SER A 810 30.13 46.57 37.40
C SER A 810 31.35 47.03 38.20
N GLY A 811 31.74 46.28 39.23
CA GLY A 811 32.92 46.53 40.05
C GLY A 811 32.99 47.92 40.68
N TRP A 812 34.20 48.48 40.71
CA TRP A 812 34.50 49.80 41.25
C TRP A 812 33.77 50.91 40.49
N PHE A 813 33.52 50.75 39.19
CA PHE A 813 33.00 51.84 38.37
C PHE A 813 31.63 52.32 38.86
N GLU A 814 30.64 51.43 38.94
CA GLU A 814 29.31 51.76 39.47
C GLU A 814 29.39 52.16 40.95
N TRP A 815 30.10 51.39 41.77
CA TRP A 815 30.21 51.69 43.21
C TRP A 815 30.69 53.12 43.45
N SER A 816 31.74 53.52 42.74
CA SER A 816 32.37 54.81 42.93
C SER A 816 31.48 55.97 42.51
N GLU A 817 30.65 55.81 41.47
CA GLU A 817 29.79 56.87 40.95
C GLU A 817 28.44 56.95 41.70
N GLU A 818 27.87 55.83 42.14
CA GLU A 818 26.50 55.80 42.71
C GLU A 818 26.45 55.74 44.24
N TYR A 819 27.42 55.06 44.88
CA TYR A 819 27.34 54.70 46.31
C TYR A 819 28.32 55.47 47.20
N LEU A 820 29.33 56.14 46.62
CA LEU A 820 30.23 57.05 47.35
C LEU A 820 29.68 58.49 47.40
N LYS A 821 28.40 58.67 47.75
CA LYS A 821 27.82 60.02 47.89
C LYS A 821 28.33 60.75 49.11
#